data_AF-A0A218YUP7-F1
#
_entry.id   AF-A0A218YUP7-F1
#
_cell.length_a   1.000
_cell.length_b   1.000
_cell.length_c   1.000
_cell.angle_alpha   90.00
_cell.angle_beta   90.00
_cell.angle_gamma   90.00
#
_symmetry.space_group_name_H-M   'P 1'
#
loop_
_entity.id
_entity.type
_entity.pdbx_description
1 polymer ?
#
loop_
_entity_poly.entity_id
_entity_poly.type
_entity_poly.pdbx_seq_one_letter_code
_entity_poly.pdbx_strand_id
1 'polypeptide(L)'
;MTPFPFIFTVLASTFVSLAAGLLDADALTKQHFGPDAPWFRDRIPLFESSSQVLDEVYYYRWNVFRTHQRDLGPKGFITTEFLDNVGWQTNPWASLIDATGFHLREGRWCRDLRFKRDYAKFILSSDSNTHQFSEVLGDSVWQSYLVDGVAEDAIPLLDEMQAVYAGWNGTFDFGGFDTAKGLYWIQPLTDATEYTIASIDASGGKDGFRGGEAFRLTINSYQYANALAIANVADLKGDSALASSFRSRANAIKTLTQQSLWNTTLEHFIDRYKVNNEFAKYWDPIRGRELAGYVPWLHNLPDDDVKYSKSWSHLTNTSKFQGEHGLRTVEPSYQYYMRQYRYEGTKPECQWNGPVWPYQITQVLGALSNVLDHYPSSSGAVSNADYIRILTQYAQLHHNPERGNILDIEEDYNPDKGSPIVGLARSPHYFHSGYIDLILEGLVGIRPRADGNLEVHPTIDKTITYFRAERILYHGNDVAVQWDVDGARYGRAGLVVEVNGEVKAESASLERLVVPVPRRAPPAFESPIPVSVQLQANTPWPKGSVSEPNQNAAKVHSAIDGRIWFFPELPHGWDTPTGAGQELWYQLDFENPTSTSRAEIAFYKDAGEGFDAPESYRVQVSSTGTLADASGAKYGAAVANGITGASWNSTASKQVRLVFKPKDGQKVRLVEFKVFA
;
A
#
# COMPACT_ATOMS: atom_id res chain seq x y z
N MET A 1 28.22 -28.41 -73.69
CA MET A 1 26.87 -27.91 -73.36
C MET A 1 26.59 -28.29 -71.92
N THR A 2 26.86 -27.34 -71.02
CA THR A 2 26.68 -27.42 -69.57
C THR A 2 25.20 -27.15 -69.22
N PRO A 3 24.54 -27.96 -68.38
CA PRO A 3 23.19 -27.65 -67.91
C PRO A 3 23.24 -26.84 -66.62
N PHE A 4 22.39 -25.82 -66.57
CA PHE A 4 22.13 -24.90 -65.47
C PHE A 4 21.72 -25.62 -64.17
N PRO A 5 22.16 -25.16 -62.99
CA PRO A 5 21.56 -25.53 -61.72
C PRO A 5 20.37 -24.62 -61.38
N PHE A 6 19.24 -25.25 -61.03
CA PHE A 6 18.06 -24.61 -60.46
C PHE A 6 18.39 -23.99 -59.10
N ILE A 7 18.15 -22.69 -58.96
CA ILE A 7 18.17 -21.98 -57.68
C ILE A 7 16.82 -22.20 -57.00
N PHE A 8 16.81 -22.91 -55.88
CA PHE A 8 15.68 -22.92 -54.95
C PHE A 8 15.72 -21.64 -54.12
N THR A 9 14.80 -20.72 -54.38
CA THR A 9 14.55 -19.55 -53.53
C THR A 9 13.81 -20.02 -52.28
N VAL A 10 14.51 -20.14 -51.16
CA VAL A 10 13.88 -20.32 -49.84
C VAL A 10 13.24 -18.98 -49.46
N LEU A 11 11.91 -18.92 -49.52
CA LEU A 11 11.13 -17.87 -48.89
C LEU A 11 11.27 -18.02 -47.38
N ALA A 12 12.19 -17.28 -46.78
CA ALA A 12 12.22 -17.06 -45.34
C ALA A 12 10.98 -16.22 -44.98
N SER A 13 9.94 -16.88 -44.48
CA SER A 13 8.84 -16.22 -43.79
C SER A 13 9.39 -15.61 -42.51
N THR A 14 9.75 -14.32 -42.56
CA THR A 14 10.01 -13.52 -41.37
C THR A 14 8.73 -13.43 -40.56
N PHE A 15 8.66 -14.18 -39.46
CA PHE A 15 7.78 -13.88 -38.33
C PHE A 15 8.24 -12.57 -37.70
N VAL A 16 7.82 -11.44 -38.28
CA VAL A 16 7.87 -10.12 -37.66
C VAL A 16 6.43 -9.77 -37.35
N SER A 17 5.92 -10.20 -36.21
CA SER A 17 4.62 -9.78 -35.68
C SER A 17 4.47 -10.29 -34.25
N LEU A 18 4.69 -9.40 -33.26
CA LEU A 18 4.18 -9.38 -31.86
C LEU A 18 5.10 -8.67 -30.84
N ALA A 19 6.30 -8.19 -31.23
CA ALA A 19 7.19 -7.48 -30.30
C ALA A 19 6.97 -5.95 -30.22
N ALA A 20 6.05 -5.39 -31.00
CA ALA A 20 5.71 -3.96 -30.91
C ALA A 20 4.71 -3.76 -29.77
N GLY A 21 5.12 -3.07 -28.71
CA GLY A 21 4.24 -2.63 -27.62
C GLY A 21 4.52 -3.19 -26.23
N LEU A 22 5.32 -4.25 -26.07
CA LEU A 22 5.66 -4.80 -24.74
C LEU A 22 6.60 -3.88 -23.97
N LEU A 23 6.39 -3.74 -22.67
CA LEU A 23 7.30 -3.01 -21.79
C LEU A 23 8.50 -3.90 -21.44
N ASP A 24 9.71 -3.37 -21.58
CA ASP A 24 10.93 -4.10 -21.20
C ASP A 24 11.07 -4.12 -19.68
N ALA A 25 10.64 -5.24 -19.09
CA ALA A 25 10.68 -5.47 -17.65
C ALA A 25 12.08 -5.31 -17.05
N ASP A 26 13.11 -5.81 -17.73
CA ASP A 26 14.48 -5.78 -17.23
C ASP A 26 15.02 -4.34 -17.28
N ALA A 27 14.74 -3.61 -18.37
CA ALA A 27 15.14 -2.21 -18.49
C ALA A 27 14.42 -1.31 -17.47
N LEU A 28 13.09 -1.39 -17.37
CA LEU A 28 12.29 -0.54 -16.48
C LEU A 28 12.62 -0.79 -15.01
N THR A 29 12.64 -2.05 -14.57
CA THR A 29 12.94 -2.34 -13.16
C THR A 29 14.38 -1.98 -12.81
N LYS A 30 15.35 -2.17 -13.70
CA LYS A 30 16.73 -1.71 -13.49
C LYS A 30 16.84 -0.18 -13.44
N GLN A 31 16.07 0.52 -14.27
CA GLN A 31 16.04 1.99 -14.26
C GLN A 31 15.53 2.54 -12.92
N HIS A 32 14.43 1.99 -12.40
CA HIS A 32 13.78 2.54 -11.21
C HIS A 32 14.29 1.97 -9.88
N PHE A 33 14.80 0.73 -9.87
CA PHE A 33 15.19 0.03 -8.63
C PHE A 33 16.66 -0.38 -8.59
N GLY A 34 17.41 -0.15 -9.68
CA GLY A 34 18.85 -0.39 -9.73
C GLY A 34 19.23 -1.83 -9.37
N PRO A 35 20.18 -2.05 -8.44
CA PRO A 35 20.58 -3.39 -7.99
C PRO A 35 19.45 -4.22 -7.37
N ASP A 36 18.38 -3.56 -6.92
CA ASP A 36 17.26 -4.21 -6.25
C ASP A 36 16.15 -4.69 -7.19
N ALA A 37 16.29 -4.39 -8.49
CA ALA A 37 15.39 -4.78 -9.57
C ALA A 37 14.93 -6.25 -9.57
N PRO A 38 15.77 -7.27 -9.23
CA PRO A 38 15.35 -8.66 -9.26
C PRO A 38 14.11 -8.99 -8.42
N TRP A 39 13.88 -8.27 -7.31
CA TRP A 39 12.66 -8.49 -6.52
C TRP A 39 11.41 -8.02 -7.26
N PHE A 40 11.48 -6.84 -7.87
CA PHE A 40 10.37 -6.17 -8.55
C PHE A 40 10.01 -6.85 -9.87
N ARG A 41 11.05 -7.26 -10.61
CA ARG A 41 10.95 -7.82 -11.95
C ARG A 41 9.81 -8.82 -12.10
N ASP A 42 9.62 -9.73 -11.16
CA ASP A 42 8.59 -10.77 -11.28
C ASP A 42 7.36 -10.54 -10.40
N ARG A 43 7.35 -9.45 -9.60
CA ARG A 43 6.34 -9.19 -8.58
C ARG A 43 5.35 -8.08 -8.92
N ILE A 44 5.73 -7.12 -9.76
CA ILE A 44 4.90 -5.95 -10.00
C ILE A 44 4.32 -5.94 -11.43
N PRO A 45 3.12 -5.38 -11.64
CA PRO A 45 2.72 -4.90 -12.95
C PRO A 45 3.65 -3.76 -13.39
N LEU A 46 3.81 -3.60 -14.70
CA LEU A 46 4.57 -2.52 -15.30
C LEU A 46 3.62 -1.46 -15.85
N PHE A 47 4.04 -0.21 -15.79
CA PHE A 47 3.24 0.93 -16.23
C PHE A 47 4.11 1.96 -16.95
N GLU A 48 3.55 2.55 -17.99
CA GLU A 48 4.10 3.70 -18.69
C GLU A 48 2.95 4.56 -19.20
N SER A 49 3.12 5.89 -19.21
CA SER A 49 2.13 6.83 -19.73
C SER A 49 2.77 8.04 -20.41
N SER A 50 1.94 8.90 -20.98
CA SER A 50 2.38 10.21 -21.47
C SER A 50 2.64 11.23 -20.34
N SER A 51 2.53 10.82 -19.07
CA SER A 51 2.80 11.66 -17.90
C SER A 51 3.95 11.10 -17.06
N GLN A 52 5.14 11.68 -17.25
CA GLN A 52 6.35 11.24 -16.57
C GLN A 52 6.24 11.25 -15.03
N VAL A 53 5.55 12.25 -14.46
CA VAL A 53 5.39 12.34 -12.98
C VAL A 53 4.52 11.20 -12.44
N LEU A 54 3.54 10.71 -13.21
CA LEU A 54 2.74 9.55 -12.79
C LEU A 54 3.56 8.27 -12.84
N ASP A 55 4.38 8.12 -13.88
CA ASP A 55 5.25 6.96 -14.06
C ASP A 55 6.32 6.90 -12.94
N GLU A 56 6.99 8.01 -12.65
CA GLU A 56 8.00 8.10 -11.58
C GLU A 56 7.42 7.70 -10.21
N VAL A 57 6.24 8.22 -9.88
CA VAL A 57 5.58 7.93 -8.61
C VAL A 57 5.03 6.50 -8.58
N TYR A 58 4.56 5.94 -9.69
CA TYR A 58 4.12 4.55 -9.77
C TYR A 58 5.23 3.59 -9.34
N TYR A 59 6.44 3.74 -9.89
CA TYR A 59 7.57 2.90 -9.50
C TYR A 59 8.09 3.21 -8.10
N TYR A 60 8.12 4.49 -7.69
CA TYR A 60 8.44 4.85 -6.32
C TYR A 60 7.53 4.18 -5.29
N ARG A 61 6.23 4.12 -5.57
CA ARG A 61 5.23 3.53 -4.67
C ARG A 61 5.35 2.02 -4.57
N TRP A 62 5.84 1.34 -5.62
CA TRP A 62 6.26 -0.06 -5.50
C TRP A 62 7.48 -0.22 -4.58
N ASN A 63 8.43 0.73 -4.61
CA ASN A 63 9.55 0.72 -3.67
C ASN A 63 9.07 0.88 -2.23
N VAL A 64 8.18 1.85 -1.96
CA VAL A 64 7.52 2.01 -0.65
C VAL A 64 6.79 0.73 -0.24
N PHE A 65 5.98 0.14 -1.13
CA PHE A 65 5.30 -1.12 -0.82
C PHE A 65 6.27 -2.20 -0.37
N ARG A 66 7.38 -2.39 -1.09
CA ARG A 66 8.42 -3.37 -0.77
C ARG A 66 9.06 -3.09 0.60
N THR A 67 9.48 -1.86 0.88
CA THR A 67 10.24 -1.53 2.09
C THR A 67 9.42 -1.68 3.37
N HIS A 68 8.09 -1.59 3.24
CA HIS A 68 7.15 -1.81 4.33
C HIS A 68 6.74 -3.29 4.52
N GLN A 69 7.23 -4.22 3.71
CA GLN A 69 6.99 -5.65 3.92
C GLN A 69 7.88 -6.18 5.05
N ARG A 70 7.34 -6.21 6.26
CA ARG A 70 8.01 -6.79 7.43
C ARG A 70 7.76 -8.30 7.49
N ASP A 71 8.85 -9.05 7.51
CA ASP A 71 8.83 -10.50 7.68
C ASP A 71 8.68 -10.87 9.15
N LEU A 72 7.65 -11.64 9.48
CA LEU A 72 7.38 -12.14 10.83
C LEU A 72 7.88 -13.57 11.04
N GLY A 73 8.72 -14.09 10.14
CA GLY A 73 9.18 -15.47 10.15
C GLY A 73 8.01 -16.44 9.90
N PRO A 74 7.77 -17.43 10.78
CA PRO A 74 6.69 -18.41 10.60
C PRO A 74 5.27 -17.83 10.53
N LYS A 75 5.08 -16.55 10.93
CA LYS A 75 3.79 -15.85 10.85
C LYS A 75 3.55 -15.13 9.52
N GLY A 76 4.49 -15.20 8.57
CA GLY A 76 4.37 -14.58 7.25
C GLY A 76 4.70 -13.09 7.27
N PHE A 77 4.14 -12.32 6.33
CA PHE A 77 4.42 -10.89 6.20
C PHE A 77 3.28 -10.00 6.69
N ILE A 78 3.63 -8.80 7.15
CA ILE A 78 2.72 -7.67 7.31
C ILE A 78 3.24 -6.46 6.55
N THR A 79 2.35 -5.54 6.21
CA THR A 79 2.72 -4.20 5.76
C THR A 79 2.74 -3.26 6.97
N THR A 80 3.86 -2.58 7.21
CA THR A 80 3.94 -1.53 8.25
C THR A 80 3.49 -0.18 7.70
N GLU A 81 3.08 0.72 8.57
CA GLU A 81 2.74 2.11 8.20
C GLU A 81 3.97 3.03 8.28
N PHE A 82 4.73 2.93 9.37
CA PHE A 82 6.05 3.55 9.55
C PHE A 82 7.15 2.51 9.30
N LEU A 83 8.30 2.94 8.76
CA LEU A 83 9.48 2.08 8.63
C LEU A 83 10.09 1.80 10.01
N ASP A 84 10.36 2.87 10.76
CA ASP A 84 10.81 2.80 12.14
C ASP A 84 9.66 2.52 13.11
N ASN A 85 9.98 1.93 14.27
CA ASN A 85 8.99 1.67 15.29
C ASN A 85 8.47 2.99 15.91
N VAL A 86 7.15 3.09 16.05
CA VAL A 86 6.47 4.20 16.76
C VAL A 86 5.85 3.71 18.07
N GLY A 87 5.61 4.64 19.00
CA GLY A 87 5.19 4.30 20.37
C GLY A 87 3.77 3.74 20.50
N TRP A 88 2.93 3.89 19.49
CA TRP A 88 1.51 3.47 19.49
C TRP A 88 1.24 2.24 18.62
N GLN A 89 2.24 1.65 17.98
CA GLN A 89 2.07 0.42 17.22
C GLN A 89 1.80 -0.79 18.13
N THR A 90 1.19 -1.84 17.57
CA THR A 90 1.03 -3.11 18.26
C THR A 90 2.38 -3.86 18.28
N ASN A 91 2.88 -4.10 19.48
CA ASN A 91 4.10 -4.86 19.75
C ASN A 91 3.79 -6.38 19.84
N PRO A 92 4.68 -7.28 19.36
CA PRO A 92 6.00 -7.05 18.75
C PRO A 92 6.00 -6.74 17.24
N TRP A 93 4.83 -6.71 16.62
CA TRP A 93 4.67 -6.82 15.17
C TRP A 93 4.96 -5.53 14.41
N ALA A 94 4.85 -4.37 15.05
CA ALA A 94 4.78 -3.06 14.39
C ALA A 94 3.56 -2.90 13.47
N SER A 95 2.44 -3.49 13.90
CA SER A 95 1.16 -3.39 13.19
C SER A 95 0.40 -2.15 13.64
N LEU A 96 -0.17 -1.46 12.66
CA LEU A 96 -1.18 -0.40 12.76
C LEU A 96 -2.28 -0.73 11.73
N ILE A 97 -3.54 -0.60 12.12
CA ILE A 97 -4.69 -1.11 11.33
C ILE A 97 -5.34 -0.04 10.44
N ASP A 98 -5.12 1.23 10.74
CA ASP A 98 -5.77 2.39 10.13
C ASP A 98 -5.52 2.54 8.62
N ALA A 99 -4.34 2.14 8.14
CA ALA A 99 -4.02 2.12 6.71
C ALA A 99 -4.09 0.72 6.05
N THR A 100 -4.48 -0.33 6.79
CA THR A 100 -4.52 -1.70 6.25
C THR A 100 -5.33 -1.82 4.96
N GLY A 101 -6.45 -1.07 4.86
CA GLY A 101 -7.28 -1.07 3.66
C GLY A 101 -6.53 -0.61 2.42
N PHE A 102 -5.66 0.41 2.54
CA PHE A 102 -4.83 0.86 1.43
C PHE A 102 -3.71 -0.11 1.13
N HIS A 103 -3.07 -0.66 2.15
CA HIS A 103 -1.99 -1.63 1.99
C HIS A 103 -2.44 -2.88 1.24
N LEU A 104 -3.61 -3.43 1.58
CA LEU A 104 -4.18 -4.59 0.90
C LEU A 104 -4.65 -4.23 -0.52
N ARG A 105 -5.20 -3.02 -0.74
CA ARG A 105 -5.58 -2.54 -2.08
C ARG A 105 -4.39 -2.26 -2.99
N GLU A 106 -3.23 -1.88 -2.47
CA GLU A 106 -1.99 -1.86 -3.27
C GLU A 106 -1.44 -3.27 -3.47
N GLY A 107 -1.34 -4.04 -2.38
CA GLY A 107 -0.74 -5.36 -2.37
C GLY A 107 -1.48 -6.40 -3.21
N ARG A 108 -2.80 -6.23 -3.47
CA ARG A 108 -3.57 -7.13 -4.35
C ARG A 108 -3.06 -7.16 -5.79
N TRP A 109 -2.31 -6.15 -6.22
CA TRP A 109 -1.69 -6.10 -7.54
C TRP A 109 -0.32 -6.77 -7.59
N CYS A 110 0.26 -7.10 -6.43
CA CYS A 110 1.50 -7.85 -6.36
C CYS A 110 1.25 -9.29 -6.81
N ARG A 111 2.06 -9.76 -7.75
CA ARG A 111 1.96 -11.11 -8.31
C ARG A 111 2.32 -12.19 -7.28
N ASP A 112 3.15 -11.83 -6.31
CA ASP A 112 3.52 -12.66 -5.16
C ASP A 112 2.46 -12.51 -4.05
N LEU A 113 1.46 -13.38 -4.10
CA LEU A 113 0.26 -13.29 -3.25
C LEU A 113 0.53 -13.43 -1.75
N ARG A 114 1.74 -13.84 -1.33
CA ARG A 114 2.06 -14.00 0.11
C ARG A 114 1.90 -12.70 0.88
N PHE A 115 2.27 -11.55 0.30
CA PHE A 115 2.22 -10.27 1.01
C PHE A 115 0.79 -9.89 1.39
N LYS A 116 -0.16 -9.99 0.45
CA LYS A 116 -1.57 -9.71 0.74
C LYS A 116 -2.23 -10.81 1.57
N ARG A 117 -1.95 -12.08 1.28
CA ARG A 117 -2.56 -13.23 1.98
C ARG A 117 -2.12 -13.32 3.43
N ASP A 118 -0.82 -13.26 3.67
CA ASP A 118 -0.27 -13.40 5.02
C ASP A 118 -0.69 -12.19 5.88
N TYR A 119 -0.70 -10.99 5.29
CA TYR A 119 -1.14 -9.79 6.00
C TYR A 119 -2.63 -9.83 6.34
N ALA A 120 -3.50 -10.20 5.39
CA ALA A 120 -4.93 -10.37 5.65
C ALA A 120 -5.21 -11.41 6.76
N LYS A 121 -4.48 -12.53 6.73
CA LYS A 121 -4.58 -13.55 7.78
C LYS A 121 -4.09 -13.03 9.14
N PHE A 122 -2.97 -12.31 9.17
CA PHE A 122 -2.41 -11.75 10.40
C PHE A 122 -3.33 -10.70 11.01
N ILE A 123 -3.79 -9.72 10.21
CA ILE A 123 -4.52 -8.56 10.73
C ILE A 123 -5.89 -8.94 11.29
N LEU A 124 -6.50 -10.02 10.78
CA LEU A 124 -7.75 -10.60 11.30
C LEU A 124 -7.54 -11.63 12.44
N SER A 125 -6.29 -12.00 12.73
CA SER A 125 -5.99 -12.98 13.78
C SER A 125 -6.05 -12.37 15.19
N SER A 126 -6.02 -13.23 16.20
CA SER A 126 -5.93 -12.83 17.61
C SER A 126 -4.63 -12.14 18.00
N ASP A 127 -3.59 -12.15 17.15
CA ASP A 127 -2.34 -11.43 17.41
C ASP A 127 -2.42 -9.93 17.09
N SER A 128 -3.44 -9.53 16.33
CA SER A 128 -3.68 -8.15 15.89
C SER A 128 -4.61 -7.41 16.85
N ASN A 129 -4.51 -6.09 16.87
CA ASN A 129 -5.49 -5.22 17.52
C ASN A 129 -6.53 -4.75 16.50
N THR A 130 -7.55 -5.58 16.26
CA THR A 130 -8.56 -5.39 15.21
C THR A 130 -9.48 -4.18 15.38
N HIS A 131 -9.43 -3.52 16.53
CA HIS A 131 -10.26 -2.35 16.86
C HIS A 131 -9.41 -1.17 17.33
N GLN A 132 -8.11 -1.15 16.99
CA GLN A 132 -7.21 -0.04 17.33
C GLN A 132 -7.66 1.28 16.69
N PHE A 133 -8.09 1.19 15.43
CA PHE A 133 -8.66 2.27 14.66
C PHE A 133 -9.88 1.76 13.89
N SER A 134 -10.69 2.67 13.33
CA SER A 134 -11.68 2.34 12.31
C SER A 134 -11.04 1.50 11.19
N GLU A 135 -11.76 0.50 10.68
CA GLU A 135 -11.20 -0.44 9.71
C GLU A 135 -12.20 -0.83 8.62
N VAL A 136 -11.65 -1.31 7.49
CA VAL A 136 -12.38 -1.81 6.31
C VAL A 136 -11.80 -3.16 5.85
N LEU A 137 -11.48 -4.03 6.81
CA LEU A 137 -10.75 -5.30 6.59
C LEU A 137 -11.55 -6.30 5.75
N GLY A 138 -12.85 -6.44 6.03
CA GLY A 138 -13.71 -7.37 5.30
C GLY A 138 -13.79 -7.03 3.82
N ASP A 139 -14.03 -5.75 3.50
CA ASP A 139 -13.96 -5.26 2.11
C ASP A 139 -12.58 -5.49 1.50
N SER A 140 -11.49 -5.23 2.23
CA SER A 140 -10.14 -5.43 1.73
C SER A 140 -9.85 -6.88 1.32
N VAL A 141 -10.37 -7.87 2.06
CA VAL A 141 -10.31 -9.30 1.69
C VAL A 141 -11.10 -9.56 0.40
N TRP A 142 -12.34 -9.07 0.33
CA TRP A 142 -13.19 -9.25 -0.85
C TRP A 142 -12.57 -8.61 -2.11
N GLN A 143 -12.06 -7.39 -1.99
CA GLN A 143 -11.46 -6.63 -3.09
C GLN A 143 -10.15 -7.24 -3.60
N SER A 144 -9.44 -7.96 -2.73
CA SER A 144 -8.29 -8.78 -3.13
C SER A 144 -8.73 -9.99 -3.94
N TYR A 145 -9.76 -10.71 -3.46
CA TYR A 145 -10.35 -11.85 -4.18
C TYR A 145 -10.88 -11.46 -5.57
N LEU A 146 -11.44 -10.25 -5.73
CA LEU A 146 -11.88 -9.79 -7.05
C LEU A 146 -10.74 -9.70 -8.07
N VAL A 147 -9.50 -9.50 -7.63
CA VAL A 147 -8.31 -9.42 -8.50
C VAL A 147 -7.67 -10.78 -8.72
N ASP A 148 -7.39 -11.54 -7.67
CA ASP A 148 -6.67 -12.83 -7.81
C ASP A 148 -7.59 -14.04 -8.09
N GLY A 149 -8.87 -13.96 -7.73
CA GLY A 149 -9.85 -15.04 -7.89
C GLY A 149 -9.65 -16.25 -6.97
N VAL A 150 -8.81 -16.17 -5.92
CA VAL A 150 -8.44 -17.27 -5.03
C VAL A 150 -9.41 -17.34 -3.84
N ALA A 151 -10.46 -18.14 -3.96
CA ALA A 151 -11.49 -18.25 -2.92
C ALA A 151 -10.95 -18.86 -1.62
N GLU A 152 -9.93 -19.72 -1.72
CA GLU A 152 -9.27 -20.40 -0.61
C GLU A 152 -8.53 -19.44 0.32
N ASP A 153 -8.21 -18.22 -0.14
CA ASP A 153 -7.62 -17.18 0.71
C ASP A 153 -8.69 -16.38 1.48
N ALA A 154 -9.92 -16.27 0.93
CA ALA A 154 -10.98 -15.42 1.49
C ALA A 154 -11.96 -16.19 2.37
N ILE A 155 -12.43 -17.36 1.94
CA ILE A 155 -13.44 -18.17 2.64
C ILE A 155 -13.01 -18.52 4.09
N PRO A 156 -11.75 -18.91 4.36
CA PRO A 156 -11.34 -19.24 5.72
C PRO A 156 -11.36 -18.06 6.69
N LEU A 157 -11.37 -16.82 6.20
CA LEU A 157 -11.37 -15.61 7.03
C LEU A 157 -12.78 -15.12 7.38
N LEU A 158 -13.83 -15.79 6.88
CA LEU A 158 -15.22 -15.35 7.02
C LEU A 158 -15.66 -15.28 8.50
N ASP A 159 -15.17 -16.17 9.35
CA ASP A 159 -15.57 -16.20 10.76
C ASP A 159 -14.89 -15.05 11.53
N GLU A 160 -13.62 -14.77 11.27
CA GLU A 160 -12.89 -13.61 11.81
C GLU A 160 -13.48 -12.29 11.31
N MET A 161 -13.85 -12.19 10.03
CA MET A 161 -14.53 -11.01 9.48
C MET A 161 -15.85 -10.72 10.24
N GLN A 162 -16.65 -11.75 10.51
CA GLN A 162 -17.87 -11.63 11.31
C GLN A 162 -17.56 -11.21 12.75
N ALA A 163 -16.50 -11.74 13.36
CA ALA A 163 -16.09 -11.41 14.71
C ALA A 163 -15.66 -9.94 14.85
N VAL A 164 -14.85 -9.42 13.91
CA VAL A 164 -14.45 -8.01 13.89
C VAL A 164 -15.66 -7.09 13.73
N TYR A 165 -16.55 -7.39 12.79
CA TYR A 165 -17.81 -6.67 12.58
C TYR A 165 -18.69 -6.69 13.84
N ALA A 166 -18.82 -7.85 14.48
CA ALA A 166 -19.60 -7.99 15.70
C ALA A 166 -19.00 -7.20 16.88
N GLY A 167 -17.67 -7.08 16.95
CA GLY A 167 -16.98 -6.26 17.94
C GLY A 167 -17.39 -4.78 17.89
N TRP A 168 -17.53 -4.20 16.69
CA TRP A 168 -18.02 -2.83 16.51
C TRP A 168 -19.48 -2.61 16.91
N ASN A 169 -20.29 -3.68 17.00
CA ASN A 169 -21.67 -3.60 17.51
C ASN A 169 -21.73 -3.43 19.04
N GLY A 170 -20.60 -3.58 19.73
CA GLY A 170 -20.44 -3.21 21.13
C GLY A 170 -20.19 -1.72 21.33
N THR A 171 -19.70 -1.39 22.53
CA THR A 171 -19.29 -0.03 22.90
C THR A 171 -17.89 -0.09 23.50
N PHE A 172 -16.98 0.67 22.89
CA PHE A 172 -15.67 1.03 23.41
C PHE A 172 -15.72 2.47 23.96
N ASP A 173 -14.69 2.88 24.70
CA ASP A 173 -14.59 4.26 25.19
C ASP A 173 -14.44 5.31 24.06
N PHE A 174 -14.01 4.86 22.87
CA PHE A 174 -13.71 5.72 21.71
C PHE A 174 -14.62 5.47 20.50
N GLY A 175 -15.48 4.44 20.52
CA GLY A 175 -16.32 4.09 19.37
C GLY A 175 -17.31 2.97 19.66
N GLY A 176 -18.24 2.73 18.74
CA GLY A 176 -19.21 1.64 18.86
C GLY A 176 -20.46 1.87 18.02
N PHE A 177 -21.53 1.14 18.35
CA PHE A 177 -22.80 1.20 17.65
C PHE A 177 -23.92 1.79 18.52
N ASP A 178 -24.57 2.87 18.05
CA ASP A 178 -25.74 3.43 18.74
C ASP A 178 -27.01 2.77 18.21
N THR A 179 -27.58 1.85 18.99
CA THR A 179 -28.79 1.11 18.61
C THR A 179 -30.02 1.99 18.41
N ALA A 180 -30.09 3.17 19.05
CA ALA A 180 -31.21 4.10 18.87
C ALA A 180 -31.13 4.85 17.53
N LYS A 181 -29.92 5.03 16.99
CA LYS A 181 -29.69 5.65 15.68
C LYS A 181 -29.47 4.65 14.56
N GLY A 182 -29.09 3.42 14.88
CA GLY A 182 -28.68 2.40 13.92
C GLY A 182 -27.39 2.76 13.16
N LEU A 183 -26.54 3.60 13.76
CA LEU A 183 -25.31 4.11 13.16
C LEU A 183 -24.12 3.88 14.08
N TYR A 184 -22.95 3.68 13.48
CA TYR A 184 -21.68 3.62 14.18
C TYR A 184 -21.18 5.02 14.51
N TRP A 185 -20.47 5.14 15.63
CA TRP A 185 -19.81 6.36 16.06
C TRP A 185 -18.37 6.06 16.44
N ILE A 186 -17.50 7.05 16.28
CA ILE A 186 -16.09 6.95 16.64
C ILE A 186 -15.53 8.33 16.98
N GLN A 187 -14.51 8.35 17.81
CA GLN A 187 -13.68 9.50 18.10
C GLN A 187 -12.70 9.73 16.92
N PRO A 188 -12.49 10.98 16.46
CA PRO A 188 -11.62 11.27 15.31
C PRO A 188 -10.19 10.69 15.41
N LEU A 189 -9.57 10.70 16.59
CA LEU A 189 -8.24 10.10 16.79
C LEU A 189 -8.20 8.62 16.42
N THR A 190 -9.20 7.84 16.83
CA THR A 190 -9.29 6.40 16.51
C THR A 190 -9.91 6.15 15.14
N ASP A 191 -10.27 7.21 14.42
CA ASP A 191 -10.58 7.18 12.99
C ASP A 191 -9.38 7.64 12.14
N ALA A 192 -8.19 7.72 12.76
CA ALA A 192 -6.94 8.23 12.18
C ALA A 192 -7.04 9.66 11.60
N THR A 193 -7.90 10.49 12.20
CA THR A 193 -8.20 11.86 11.74
C THR A 193 -8.31 12.86 12.90
N GLU A 194 -7.31 12.90 13.78
CA GLU A 194 -7.26 13.86 14.90
C GLU A 194 -7.36 15.33 14.47
N TYR A 195 -7.94 16.18 15.33
CA TYR A 195 -8.20 17.60 15.03
C TYR A 195 -9.19 17.83 13.87
N THR A 196 -10.24 17.02 13.75
CA THR A 196 -11.40 17.34 12.88
C THR A 196 -12.27 18.44 13.48
N ILE A 197 -13.25 18.92 12.71
CA ILE A 197 -14.27 19.86 13.20
C ILE A 197 -14.92 19.30 14.48
N ALA A 198 -15.23 18.01 14.50
CA ALA A 198 -15.93 17.38 15.61
C ALA A 198 -15.16 17.48 16.94
N SER A 199 -13.88 17.10 16.97
CA SER A 199 -13.07 17.15 18.20
C SER A 199 -12.72 18.57 18.61
N ILE A 200 -12.46 19.45 17.63
CA ILE A 200 -12.13 20.84 17.91
C ILE A 200 -13.31 21.58 18.52
N ASP A 201 -14.50 21.49 17.91
CA ASP A 201 -15.68 22.20 18.39
C ASP A 201 -16.16 21.64 19.74
N ALA A 202 -16.13 20.32 19.94
CA ALA A 202 -16.52 19.70 21.21
C ALA A 202 -15.62 20.13 22.39
N SER A 203 -14.42 20.65 22.13
CA SER A 203 -13.51 21.24 23.13
C SER A 203 -13.71 22.75 23.35
N GLY A 204 -14.62 23.39 22.62
CA GLY A 204 -14.74 24.85 22.56
C GLY A 204 -13.60 25.51 21.80
N GLY A 205 -12.96 24.78 20.87
CA GLY A 205 -11.85 25.27 20.04
C GLY A 205 -10.50 25.36 20.75
N LYS A 206 -10.34 24.67 21.89
CA LYS A 206 -9.13 24.75 22.73
C LYS A 206 -8.14 23.61 22.48
N ASP A 207 -8.65 22.47 22.04
CA ASP A 207 -7.91 21.26 21.71
C ASP A 207 -8.61 20.57 20.52
N GLY A 208 -8.13 19.40 20.10
CA GLY A 208 -8.78 18.51 19.14
C GLY A 208 -8.09 17.15 19.04
N PHE A 209 -7.09 16.86 19.87
CA PHE A 209 -6.39 15.58 19.84
C PHE A 209 -7.29 14.43 20.32
N ARG A 210 -8.11 14.70 21.35
CA ARG A 210 -9.09 13.73 21.87
C ARG A 210 -10.52 14.27 21.93
N GLY A 211 -11.48 13.38 22.18
CA GLY A 211 -12.91 13.68 22.24
C GLY A 211 -13.51 13.94 20.86
N GLY A 212 -14.76 14.43 20.83
CA GLY A 212 -15.47 14.72 19.58
C GLY A 212 -16.08 13.48 18.93
N GLU A 213 -16.42 12.47 19.72
CA GLU A 213 -17.11 11.29 19.26
C GLU A 213 -18.31 11.69 18.40
N ALA A 214 -18.38 11.12 17.19
CA ALA A 214 -19.36 11.48 16.19
C ALA A 214 -19.82 10.25 15.40
N PHE A 215 -21.04 10.31 14.88
CA PHE A 215 -21.53 9.44 13.82
C PHE A 215 -20.83 9.82 12.52
N ARG A 216 -19.63 9.28 12.33
CA ARG A 216 -18.74 9.67 11.23
C ARG A 216 -19.06 8.92 9.94
N LEU A 217 -18.90 9.60 8.81
CA LEU A 217 -19.13 9.01 7.49
C LEU A 217 -18.15 7.88 7.16
N THR A 218 -16.92 7.99 7.64
CA THR A 218 -15.86 6.98 7.52
C THR A 218 -16.31 5.63 8.06
N ILE A 219 -16.42 5.48 9.39
CA ILE A 219 -16.77 4.19 10.02
C ILE A 219 -18.11 3.63 9.52
N ASN A 220 -19.12 4.46 9.24
CA ASN A 220 -20.38 3.95 8.69
C ASN A 220 -20.22 3.43 7.24
N SER A 221 -19.38 4.06 6.43
CA SER A 221 -19.06 3.57 5.09
C SER A 221 -18.22 2.29 5.14
N TYR A 222 -17.27 2.21 6.09
CA TYR A 222 -16.45 1.01 6.26
C TYR A 222 -17.29 -0.19 6.74
N GLN A 223 -18.16 0.00 7.73
CA GLN A 223 -19.04 -1.07 8.20
C GLN A 223 -20.09 -1.46 7.14
N TYR A 224 -20.54 -0.53 6.29
CA TYR A 224 -21.32 -0.87 5.09
C TYR A 224 -20.54 -1.80 4.15
N ALA A 225 -19.30 -1.44 3.82
CA ALA A 225 -18.45 -2.21 2.91
C ALA A 225 -18.11 -3.59 3.49
N ASN A 226 -17.73 -3.65 4.77
CA ASN A 226 -17.46 -4.89 5.50
C ASN A 226 -18.69 -5.80 5.53
N ALA A 227 -19.89 -5.26 5.75
CA ALA A 227 -21.11 -6.05 5.72
C ALA A 227 -21.38 -6.65 4.32
N LEU A 228 -21.19 -5.88 3.24
CA LEU A 228 -21.31 -6.40 1.88
C LEU A 228 -20.26 -7.47 1.58
N ALA A 229 -19.03 -7.26 2.01
CA ALA A 229 -17.94 -8.21 1.80
C ALA A 229 -18.19 -9.54 2.52
N ILE A 230 -18.64 -9.51 3.78
CA ILE A 230 -19.07 -10.71 4.51
C ILE A 230 -20.18 -11.43 3.75
N ALA A 231 -21.17 -10.68 3.23
CA ALA A 231 -22.23 -11.30 2.46
C ALA A 231 -21.74 -11.96 1.17
N ASN A 232 -20.80 -11.32 0.48
CA ASN A 232 -20.25 -11.83 -0.77
C ASN A 232 -19.37 -13.07 -0.53
N VAL A 233 -18.53 -13.08 0.51
CA VAL A 233 -17.74 -14.26 0.90
C VAL A 233 -18.65 -15.39 1.41
N ALA A 234 -19.74 -15.08 2.11
CA ALA A 234 -20.75 -16.07 2.49
C ALA A 234 -21.40 -16.73 1.26
N ASP A 235 -21.73 -15.96 0.22
CA ASP A 235 -22.21 -16.53 -1.05
C ASP A 235 -21.15 -17.42 -1.73
N LEU A 236 -19.87 -17.03 -1.71
CA LEU A 236 -18.78 -17.90 -2.21
C LEU A 236 -18.73 -19.24 -1.47
N LYS A 237 -18.97 -19.22 -0.15
CA LYS A 237 -19.03 -20.41 0.71
C LYS A 237 -20.34 -21.20 0.53
N GLY A 238 -21.36 -20.63 -0.13
CA GLY A 238 -22.69 -21.22 -0.28
C GLY A 238 -23.66 -20.95 0.88
N ASP A 239 -23.34 -20.02 1.78
CA ASP A 239 -24.18 -19.63 2.92
C ASP A 239 -25.11 -18.43 2.59
N SER A 240 -26.16 -18.73 1.84
CA SER A 240 -27.15 -17.73 1.40
C SER A 240 -27.91 -17.04 2.55
N ALA A 241 -28.04 -17.71 3.70
CA ALA A 241 -28.73 -17.15 4.87
C ALA A 241 -27.88 -16.06 5.53
N LEU A 242 -26.59 -16.34 5.75
CA LEU A 242 -25.64 -15.36 6.25
C LEU A 242 -25.50 -14.18 5.27
N ALA A 243 -25.41 -14.48 3.97
CA ALA A 243 -25.33 -13.45 2.94
C ALA A 243 -26.53 -12.50 2.95
N SER A 244 -27.74 -13.05 3.05
CA SER A 244 -28.98 -12.24 3.12
C SER A 244 -29.04 -11.38 4.38
N SER A 245 -28.61 -11.94 5.53
CA SER A 245 -28.54 -11.21 6.81
C SER A 245 -27.60 -10.00 6.72
N PHE A 246 -26.38 -10.20 6.20
CA PHE A 246 -25.39 -9.12 6.10
C PHE A 246 -25.73 -8.09 5.02
N ARG A 247 -26.34 -8.49 3.89
CA ARG A 247 -26.92 -7.53 2.92
C ARG A 247 -27.99 -6.64 3.54
N SER A 248 -28.83 -7.21 4.41
CA SER A 248 -29.85 -6.45 5.12
C SER A 248 -29.24 -5.40 6.05
N ARG A 249 -28.14 -5.74 6.74
CA ARG A 249 -27.38 -4.80 7.58
C ARG A 249 -26.74 -3.69 6.75
N ALA A 250 -26.07 -4.04 5.65
CA ALA A 250 -25.51 -3.07 4.72
C ALA A 250 -26.59 -2.11 4.21
N ASN A 251 -27.76 -2.63 3.79
CA ASN A 251 -28.87 -1.80 3.33
C ASN A 251 -29.41 -0.86 4.42
N ALA A 252 -29.47 -1.31 5.67
CA ALA A 252 -29.86 -0.47 6.80
C ALA A 252 -28.88 0.69 7.02
N ILE A 253 -27.57 0.41 7.03
CA ILE A 253 -26.52 1.44 7.15
C ILE A 253 -26.61 2.42 5.97
N LYS A 254 -26.69 1.92 4.73
CA LYS A 254 -26.86 2.76 3.53
C LYS A 254 -28.05 3.71 3.66
N THR A 255 -29.21 3.18 4.07
CA THR A 255 -30.44 3.96 4.24
C THR A 255 -30.25 5.06 5.29
N LEU A 256 -29.71 4.71 6.47
CA LEU A 256 -29.54 5.63 7.58
C LEU A 256 -28.48 6.70 7.31
N THR A 257 -27.36 6.35 6.69
CA THR A 257 -26.32 7.29 6.26
C THR A 257 -26.90 8.32 5.30
N GLN A 258 -27.63 7.88 4.27
CA GLN A 258 -28.26 8.77 3.29
C GLN A 258 -29.33 9.68 3.88
N GLN A 259 -30.15 9.18 4.80
CA GLN A 259 -31.23 9.96 5.41
C GLN A 259 -30.73 10.91 6.52
N SER A 260 -29.76 10.46 7.31
CA SER A 260 -29.36 11.16 8.54
C SER A 260 -28.12 12.02 8.34
N LEU A 261 -27.16 11.55 7.55
CA LEU A 261 -25.86 12.22 7.42
C LEU A 261 -25.75 13.06 6.13
N TRP A 262 -26.71 12.98 5.20
CA TRP A 262 -26.83 13.99 4.16
C TRP A 262 -27.37 15.31 4.74
N ASN A 263 -26.63 16.40 4.54
CA ASN A 263 -27.02 17.73 4.98
C ASN A 263 -27.49 18.57 3.78
N THR A 264 -28.76 18.96 3.76
CA THR A 264 -29.35 19.74 2.66
C THR A 264 -28.93 21.21 2.64
N THR A 265 -28.43 21.76 3.74
CA THR A 265 -27.94 23.14 3.82
C THR A 265 -26.50 23.24 3.32
N LEU A 266 -25.66 22.28 3.71
CA LEU A 266 -24.27 22.21 3.26
C LEU A 266 -24.12 21.48 1.92
N GLU A 267 -25.18 20.82 1.43
CA GLU A 267 -25.21 20.00 0.21
C GLU A 267 -24.04 19.01 0.16
N HIS A 268 -23.85 18.29 1.25
CA HIS A 268 -22.73 17.39 1.48
C HIS A 268 -23.11 16.36 2.53
N PHE A 269 -22.41 15.23 2.56
CA PHE A 269 -22.48 14.32 3.70
C PHE A 269 -21.70 14.93 4.87
N ILE A 270 -22.28 14.90 6.07
CA ILE A 270 -21.79 15.59 7.26
C ILE A 270 -21.96 14.70 8.50
N ASP A 271 -20.91 14.64 9.31
CA ASP A 271 -20.93 13.94 10.59
C ASP A 271 -21.92 14.58 11.58
N ARG A 272 -22.39 13.78 12.54
CA ARG A 272 -23.22 14.27 13.66
C ARG A 272 -22.59 13.93 14.99
N TYR A 273 -22.71 14.82 15.98
CA TYR A 273 -22.15 14.57 17.30
C TYR A 273 -22.81 13.37 18.00
N LYS A 274 -21.97 12.49 18.57
CA LYS A 274 -22.37 11.46 19.54
C LYS A 274 -22.24 11.98 20.97
N VAL A 275 -21.39 12.97 21.19
CA VAL A 275 -21.25 13.68 22.47
C VAL A 275 -22.39 14.64 22.73
N ASN A 276 -22.60 14.98 24.01
CA ASN A 276 -23.46 16.07 24.44
C ASN A 276 -22.78 16.82 25.59
N ASN A 277 -22.32 18.04 25.35
CA ASN A 277 -21.63 18.89 26.32
C ASN A 277 -21.98 20.38 26.11
N GLU A 278 -21.23 21.28 26.73
CA GLU A 278 -21.45 22.74 26.64
C GLU A 278 -21.31 23.29 25.20
N PHE A 279 -20.46 22.68 24.37
CA PHE A 279 -20.06 23.18 23.05
C PHE A 279 -20.67 22.39 21.88
N ALA A 280 -20.99 21.11 22.09
CA ALA A 280 -21.54 20.20 21.09
C ALA A 280 -22.76 19.49 21.66
N LYS A 281 -23.83 19.39 20.86
CA LYS A 281 -25.08 18.74 21.27
C LYS A 281 -25.26 17.43 20.52
N TYR A 282 -25.72 16.41 21.22
CA TYR A 282 -25.99 15.10 20.61
C TYR A 282 -26.90 15.26 19.39
N TRP A 283 -26.51 14.60 18.31
CA TRP A 283 -27.22 14.55 17.03
C TRP A 283 -27.17 15.83 16.17
N ASP A 284 -26.68 16.95 16.69
CA ASP A 284 -26.45 18.13 15.85
C ASP A 284 -25.35 17.82 14.81
N PRO A 285 -25.48 18.31 13.56
CA PRO A 285 -24.42 18.17 12.57
C PRO A 285 -23.18 18.97 12.98
N ILE A 286 -22.00 18.50 12.60
CA ILE A 286 -20.82 19.35 12.62
C ILE A 286 -21.04 20.55 11.68
N ARG A 287 -20.40 21.69 11.97
CA ARG A 287 -20.73 22.96 11.32
C ARG A 287 -19.95 23.25 10.03
N GLY A 288 -19.33 22.25 9.42
CA GLY A 288 -18.55 22.42 8.20
C GLY A 288 -18.39 21.11 7.42
N ARG A 289 -17.89 21.24 6.19
CA ARG A 289 -17.63 20.12 5.27
C ARG A 289 -16.21 19.63 5.46
N GLU A 290 -16.05 18.30 5.51
CA GLU A 290 -14.76 17.62 5.56
C GLU A 290 -14.66 16.68 4.36
N LEU A 291 -13.47 16.42 3.82
CA LEU A 291 -13.28 15.47 2.71
C LEU A 291 -13.77 14.04 3.03
N ALA A 292 -13.85 13.68 4.31
CA ALA A 292 -14.49 12.45 4.78
C ALA A 292 -15.93 12.28 4.24
N GLY A 293 -16.57 13.40 3.88
CA GLY A 293 -17.79 13.51 3.09
C GLY A 293 -17.89 12.63 1.84
N TYR A 294 -16.75 12.34 1.19
CA TYR A 294 -16.70 11.58 -0.05
C TYR A 294 -16.47 10.08 0.14
N VAL A 295 -16.08 9.64 1.34
CA VAL A 295 -15.82 8.22 1.66
C VAL A 295 -17.01 7.30 1.34
N PRO A 296 -18.29 7.70 1.48
CA PRO A 296 -19.40 6.86 1.04
C PRO A 296 -19.29 6.38 -0.42
N TRP A 297 -18.84 7.23 -1.35
CA TRP A 297 -18.70 6.85 -2.77
C TRP A 297 -17.50 5.93 -3.04
N LEU A 298 -16.47 5.94 -2.19
CA LEU A 298 -15.36 4.97 -2.30
C LEU A 298 -15.86 3.53 -2.23
N HIS A 299 -16.94 3.30 -1.47
CA HIS A 299 -17.54 1.99 -1.25
C HIS A 299 -18.87 1.80 -1.99
N ASN A 300 -19.22 2.69 -2.93
CA ASN A 300 -20.47 2.65 -3.69
C ASN A 300 -21.74 2.69 -2.81
N LEU A 301 -21.67 3.40 -1.68
CA LEU A 301 -22.77 3.46 -0.71
C LEU A 301 -23.95 4.32 -1.21
N PRO A 302 -23.77 5.59 -1.65
CA PRO A 302 -24.89 6.41 -2.06
C PRO A 302 -25.64 5.81 -3.26
N ASP A 303 -26.93 6.15 -3.38
CA ASP A 303 -27.68 5.94 -4.60
C ASP A 303 -27.24 6.95 -5.67
N ASP A 304 -27.32 6.58 -6.95
CA ASP A 304 -27.09 7.51 -8.06
C ASP A 304 -28.28 8.48 -8.17
N ASP A 305 -28.15 9.63 -7.53
CA ASP A 305 -29.17 10.66 -7.44
C ASP A 305 -28.54 12.04 -7.68
N VAL A 306 -29.20 12.85 -8.51
CA VAL A 306 -28.74 14.20 -8.86
C VAL A 306 -28.60 15.10 -7.65
N LYS A 307 -29.36 14.86 -6.57
CA LYS A 307 -29.25 15.66 -5.34
C LYS A 307 -27.86 15.58 -4.71
N TYR A 308 -27.17 14.46 -4.89
CA TYR A 308 -25.82 14.27 -4.35
C TYR A 308 -24.73 14.89 -5.24
N SER A 309 -25.06 15.26 -6.48
CA SER A 309 -24.11 15.87 -7.42
C SER A 309 -23.51 17.18 -6.91
N LYS A 310 -24.27 17.97 -6.16
CA LYS A 310 -23.81 19.24 -5.58
C LYS A 310 -22.60 19.09 -4.66
N SER A 311 -22.49 17.97 -3.96
CA SER A 311 -21.33 17.65 -3.11
C SER A 311 -20.03 17.83 -3.90
N TRP A 312 -19.95 17.24 -5.09
CA TRP A 312 -18.77 17.23 -5.94
C TRP A 312 -18.36 18.61 -6.47
N SER A 313 -19.29 19.58 -6.54
CA SER A 313 -18.94 20.96 -6.90
C SER A 313 -18.06 21.65 -5.84
N HIS A 314 -18.05 21.16 -4.60
CA HIS A 314 -17.18 21.68 -3.55
C HIS A 314 -15.75 21.18 -3.72
N LEU A 315 -15.57 19.98 -4.30
CA LEU A 315 -14.27 19.35 -4.53
C LEU A 315 -13.40 20.16 -5.48
N THR A 316 -14.01 20.74 -6.52
CA THR A 316 -13.35 21.49 -7.60
C THR A 316 -13.36 23.00 -7.39
N ASN A 317 -13.78 23.46 -6.20
CA ASN A 317 -13.86 24.87 -5.88
C ASN A 317 -12.64 25.33 -5.08
N THR A 318 -11.91 26.31 -5.61
CA THR A 318 -10.65 26.83 -5.04
C THR A 318 -10.83 27.55 -3.70
N SER A 319 -12.04 28.05 -3.41
CA SER A 319 -12.40 28.62 -2.11
C SER A 319 -12.90 27.59 -1.09
N LYS A 320 -12.94 26.30 -1.49
CA LYS A 320 -13.38 25.16 -0.68
C LYS A 320 -12.27 24.13 -0.62
N PHE A 321 -12.51 22.90 -1.07
CA PHE A 321 -11.56 21.80 -0.94
C PHE A 321 -10.36 21.87 -1.88
N GLN A 322 -10.49 22.52 -3.05
CA GLN A 322 -9.41 22.54 -4.04
C GLN A 322 -8.26 23.47 -3.61
N GLY A 323 -7.17 22.88 -3.13
CA GLY A 323 -5.89 23.55 -2.90
C GLY A 323 -5.08 23.74 -4.18
N GLU A 324 -4.04 24.57 -4.10
CA GLU A 324 -3.04 24.70 -5.17
C GLU A 324 -2.21 23.42 -5.30
N HIS A 325 -1.94 22.76 -4.17
CA HIS A 325 -1.16 21.53 -4.07
C HIS A 325 -1.97 20.39 -3.41
N GLY A 326 -3.12 20.04 -4.01
CA GLY A 326 -3.95 18.91 -3.58
C GLY A 326 -5.30 19.32 -2.97
N LEU A 327 -5.82 18.52 -2.04
CA LEU A 327 -7.16 18.69 -1.46
C LEU A 327 -7.09 18.95 0.04
N ARG A 328 -7.70 20.04 0.49
CA ARG A 328 -7.79 20.42 1.92
C ARG A 328 -8.74 19.48 2.64
N THR A 329 -8.35 18.90 3.77
CA THR A 329 -9.25 18.02 4.56
C THR A 329 -10.51 18.74 5.05
N VAL A 330 -10.44 20.06 5.27
CA VAL A 330 -11.56 20.93 5.69
C VAL A 330 -11.54 22.23 4.87
N GLU A 331 -12.72 22.82 4.64
CA GLU A 331 -12.82 24.09 3.91
C GLU A 331 -12.22 25.30 4.67
N PRO A 332 -11.58 26.26 3.95
CA PRO A 332 -11.02 27.47 4.55
C PRO A 332 -12.00 28.35 5.33
N SER A 333 -13.32 28.20 5.12
CA SER A 333 -14.33 28.93 5.89
C SER A 333 -14.47 28.48 7.34
N TYR A 334 -13.87 27.34 7.71
CA TYR A 334 -13.88 26.86 9.08
C TYR A 334 -13.00 27.76 9.98
N GLN A 335 -13.53 28.18 11.12
CA GLN A 335 -12.87 29.13 12.03
C GLN A 335 -11.48 28.69 12.49
N TYR A 336 -11.25 27.37 12.60
CA TYR A 336 -9.98 26.80 13.05
C TYR A 336 -9.21 26.13 11.90
N TYR A 337 -9.49 26.51 10.64
CA TYR A 337 -8.77 26.02 9.48
C TYR A 337 -7.26 26.25 9.63
N MET A 338 -6.45 25.19 9.41
CA MET A 338 -4.99 25.21 9.51
C MET A 338 -4.41 25.67 10.86
N ARG A 339 -5.22 25.67 11.93
CA ARG A 339 -4.73 26.05 13.26
C ARG A 339 -3.89 24.92 13.86
N GLN A 340 -2.62 25.22 14.17
CA GLN A 340 -1.72 24.28 14.85
C GLN A 340 -1.98 24.17 16.35
N TYR A 341 -2.23 22.95 16.81
CA TYR A 341 -2.49 22.62 18.22
C TYR A 341 -1.33 21.90 18.91
N ARG A 342 -0.53 21.12 18.18
CA ARG A 342 0.48 20.23 18.75
C ARG A 342 1.83 20.36 18.04
N TYR A 343 2.88 20.16 18.82
CA TYR A 343 4.27 20.24 18.37
C TYR A 343 5.10 19.12 19.02
N GLU A 344 6.06 18.58 18.28
CA GLU A 344 7.21 17.86 18.85
C GLU A 344 8.36 18.86 19.02
N GLY A 345 8.56 19.33 20.26
CA GLY A 345 9.43 20.47 20.53
C GLY A 345 8.90 21.72 19.83
N THR A 346 9.59 22.21 18.81
CA THR A 346 9.15 23.36 18.00
C THR A 346 8.62 22.97 16.61
N LYS A 347 8.66 21.67 16.26
CA LYS A 347 8.21 21.19 14.96
C LYS A 347 6.71 20.89 15.00
N PRO A 348 5.91 21.32 14.01
CA PRO A 348 4.49 20.99 13.94
C PRO A 348 4.22 19.49 13.99
N GLU A 349 3.09 19.12 14.57
CA GLU A 349 2.57 17.74 14.59
C GLU A 349 1.25 17.67 13.78
N CYS A 350 0.78 16.44 13.55
CA CYS A 350 -0.34 16.07 12.69
C CYS A 350 -1.62 16.81 13.03
N GLN A 351 -2.37 17.21 12.00
CA GLN A 351 -3.71 17.77 12.17
C GLN A 351 -4.58 17.63 10.92
N TRP A 352 -5.88 17.45 11.11
CA TRP A 352 -6.84 17.20 10.04
C TRP A 352 -7.82 18.34 9.78
N ASN A 353 -7.56 19.54 10.31
CA ASN A 353 -8.38 20.74 10.16
C ASN A 353 -8.03 21.61 8.93
N GLY A 354 -7.46 21.05 7.86
CA GLY A 354 -7.10 21.82 6.68
C GLY A 354 -5.97 21.26 5.82
N PRO A 355 -4.91 20.63 6.39
CA PRO A 355 -3.81 20.10 5.60
C PRO A 355 -4.26 19.13 4.51
N VAL A 356 -3.37 18.92 3.56
CA VAL A 356 -3.53 17.91 2.52
C VAL A 356 -2.96 16.59 3.02
N TRP A 357 -3.82 15.57 3.14
CA TRP A 357 -3.43 14.24 3.59
C TRP A 357 -3.48 13.24 2.43
N PRO A 358 -2.37 12.55 2.09
CA PRO A 358 -2.34 11.44 1.14
C PRO A 358 -3.41 10.36 1.44
N TYR A 359 -3.64 10.08 2.73
CA TYR A 359 -4.70 9.17 3.20
C TYR A 359 -6.08 9.58 2.63
N GLN A 360 -6.48 10.84 2.82
CA GLN A 360 -7.78 11.33 2.40
C GLN A 360 -7.87 11.54 0.88
N ILE A 361 -6.77 11.97 0.24
CA ILE A 361 -6.70 12.07 -1.23
C ILE A 361 -6.93 10.68 -1.85
N THR A 362 -6.35 9.63 -1.29
CA THR A 362 -6.55 8.25 -1.78
C THR A 362 -8.03 7.89 -1.80
N GLN A 363 -8.72 8.15 -0.68
CA GLN A 363 -10.15 7.86 -0.58
C GLN A 363 -10.98 8.68 -1.57
N VAL A 364 -10.68 9.97 -1.72
CA VAL A 364 -11.40 10.87 -2.61
C VAL A 364 -11.16 10.53 -4.08
N LEU A 365 -9.93 10.17 -4.48
CA LEU A 365 -9.63 9.73 -5.85
C LEU A 365 -10.31 8.40 -6.18
N GLY A 366 -10.33 7.44 -5.26
CA GLY A 366 -11.10 6.20 -5.43
C GLY A 366 -12.60 6.47 -5.57
N ALA A 367 -13.16 7.31 -4.70
CA ALA A 367 -14.55 7.77 -4.78
C ALA A 367 -14.87 8.50 -6.09
N LEU A 368 -13.97 9.37 -6.55
CA LEU A 368 -14.10 10.11 -7.80
C LEU A 368 -14.05 9.17 -9.01
N SER A 369 -13.18 8.16 -8.98
CA SER A 369 -13.17 7.12 -10.00
C SER A 369 -14.51 6.38 -10.04
N ASN A 370 -15.10 6.02 -8.90
CA ASN A 370 -16.40 5.35 -8.86
C ASN A 370 -17.54 6.24 -9.37
N VAL A 371 -17.56 7.53 -9.01
CA VAL A 371 -18.64 8.42 -9.45
C VAL A 371 -18.59 8.67 -10.96
N LEU A 372 -17.40 8.85 -11.53
CA LEU A 372 -17.19 8.94 -12.98
C LEU A 372 -17.47 7.59 -13.66
N ASP A 373 -17.21 6.51 -12.92
CA ASP A 373 -17.54 5.11 -13.13
C ASP A 373 -18.96 4.83 -13.65
N HIS A 374 -19.88 4.93 -12.68
CA HIS A 374 -21.20 4.31 -12.74
C HIS A 374 -22.26 5.11 -11.96
N TYR A 375 -22.01 6.41 -11.73
CA TYR A 375 -22.96 7.36 -11.16
C TYR A 375 -23.28 8.51 -12.13
N PRO A 376 -23.93 8.24 -13.28
CA PRO A 376 -24.20 9.26 -14.29
C PRO A 376 -25.09 10.42 -13.78
N SER A 377 -25.93 10.19 -12.76
CA SER A 377 -26.79 11.23 -12.19
C SER A 377 -26.05 12.09 -11.16
N SER A 378 -25.11 11.52 -10.40
CA SER A 378 -24.32 12.25 -9.40
C SER A 378 -23.05 12.90 -9.96
N SER A 379 -22.48 12.43 -11.07
CA SER A 379 -21.17 12.89 -11.57
C SER A 379 -21.16 14.26 -12.24
N GLY A 380 -22.31 14.88 -12.53
CA GLY A 380 -22.42 16.08 -13.36
C GLY A 380 -21.67 17.35 -12.93
N ALA A 381 -21.00 17.37 -11.77
CA ALA A 381 -20.17 18.48 -11.29
C ALA A 381 -18.65 18.21 -11.35
N VAL A 382 -18.24 17.03 -11.81
CA VAL A 382 -16.84 16.59 -11.95
C VAL A 382 -16.62 15.89 -13.28
N SER A 383 -15.36 15.73 -13.67
CA SER A 383 -14.96 15.15 -14.95
C SER A 383 -13.69 14.31 -14.84
N ASN A 384 -13.37 13.54 -15.88
CA ASN A 384 -12.09 12.84 -15.95
C ASN A 384 -10.89 13.80 -15.88
N ALA A 385 -11.04 15.05 -16.35
CA ALA A 385 -10.00 16.07 -16.23
C ALA A 385 -9.75 16.47 -14.76
N ASP A 386 -10.79 16.47 -13.92
CA ASP A 386 -10.63 16.67 -12.48
C ASP A 386 -9.88 15.50 -11.83
N TYR A 387 -10.20 14.27 -12.23
CA TYR A 387 -9.49 13.08 -11.76
C TYR A 387 -7.99 13.16 -12.10
N ILE A 388 -7.64 13.40 -13.37
CA ILE A 388 -6.25 13.50 -13.82
C ILE A 388 -5.52 14.68 -13.17
N ARG A 389 -6.18 15.84 -12.99
CA ARG A 389 -5.60 16.98 -12.28
C ARG A 389 -5.27 16.64 -10.83
N ILE A 390 -6.21 16.07 -10.08
CA ILE A 390 -6.02 15.74 -8.66
C ILE A 390 -4.98 14.63 -8.50
N LEU A 391 -5.01 13.61 -9.35
CA LEU A 391 -4.00 12.54 -9.37
C LEU A 391 -2.60 13.08 -9.67
N THR A 392 -2.48 14.04 -10.59
CA THR A 392 -1.21 14.71 -10.90
C THR A 392 -0.72 15.57 -9.72
N GLN A 393 -1.60 16.34 -9.08
CA GLN A 393 -1.25 17.08 -7.86
C GLN A 393 -0.78 16.13 -6.75
N TYR A 394 -1.43 14.97 -6.59
CA TYR A 394 -1.02 13.96 -5.63
C TYR A 394 0.34 13.36 -5.95
N ALA A 395 0.62 13.07 -7.23
CA ALA A 395 1.95 12.62 -7.67
C ALA A 395 3.03 13.66 -7.34
N GLN A 396 2.75 14.94 -7.55
CA GLN A 396 3.68 16.03 -7.22
C GLN A 396 4.03 16.10 -5.72
N LEU A 397 3.10 15.77 -4.82
CA LEU A 397 3.37 15.73 -3.37
C LEU A 397 4.37 14.65 -2.95
N HIS A 398 4.60 13.64 -3.79
CA HIS A 398 5.64 12.64 -3.53
C HIS A 398 7.04 13.21 -3.75
N HIS A 399 7.19 14.36 -4.42
CA HIS A 399 8.46 15.05 -4.55
C HIS A 399 8.60 16.08 -3.43
N ASN A 400 9.54 15.86 -2.52
CA ASN A 400 9.71 16.70 -1.34
C ASN A 400 10.54 17.96 -1.65
N PRO A 401 9.93 19.16 -1.73
CA PRO A 401 10.65 20.37 -2.11
C PRO A 401 11.69 20.80 -1.06
N GLU A 402 11.54 20.36 0.19
CA GLU A 402 12.48 20.68 1.28
C GLU A 402 13.73 19.80 1.27
N ARG A 403 13.72 18.70 0.50
CA ARG A 403 14.83 17.75 0.37
C ARG A 403 15.40 17.68 -1.03
N GLY A 404 15.41 18.81 -1.74
CA GLY A 404 15.95 18.87 -3.10
C GLY A 404 15.07 18.16 -4.14
N ASN A 405 13.77 18.04 -3.87
CA ASN A 405 12.76 17.48 -4.77
C ASN A 405 12.91 15.96 -5.05
N ILE A 406 13.54 15.23 -4.12
CA ILE A 406 13.59 13.76 -4.14
C ILE A 406 12.21 13.15 -3.89
N LEU A 407 12.04 11.90 -4.30
CA LEU A 407 10.84 11.11 -4.00
C LEU A 407 10.83 10.70 -2.52
N ASP A 408 10.02 11.39 -1.73
CA ASP A 408 9.89 11.24 -0.29
C ASP A 408 8.49 11.69 0.13
N ILE A 409 7.54 10.74 0.11
CA ILE A 409 6.19 10.97 0.62
C ILE A 409 6.24 10.99 2.16
N GLU A 410 5.65 12.03 2.75
CA GLU A 410 5.56 12.26 4.19
C GLU A 410 4.08 12.24 4.67
N GLU A 411 3.85 12.61 5.94
CA GLU A 411 2.55 12.51 6.62
C GLU A 411 1.49 13.44 6.00
N ASP A 412 1.69 14.76 6.04
CA ASP A 412 0.74 15.77 5.55
C ASP A 412 1.42 17.01 4.95
N TYR A 413 0.65 17.79 4.19
CA TYR A 413 1.19 18.85 3.34
C TYR A 413 0.41 20.15 3.42
N ASN A 414 1.11 21.25 3.22
CA ASN A 414 0.48 22.56 3.13
C ASN A 414 -0.24 22.73 1.77
N PRO A 415 -1.56 23.00 1.75
CA PRO A 415 -2.35 23.07 0.50
C PRO A 415 -1.95 24.19 -0.46
N ASP A 416 -1.24 25.21 0.04
CA ASP A 416 -0.85 26.39 -0.74
C ASP A 416 0.66 26.38 -1.08
N LYS A 417 1.45 25.45 -0.51
CA LYS A 417 2.90 25.35 -0.75
C LYS A 417 3.37 24.00 -1.28
N GLY A 418 2.62 22.93 -1.03
CA GLY A 418 3.02 21.56 -1.36
C GLY A 418 4.19 21.01 -0.54
N SER A 419 4.69 21.73 0.47
CA SER A 419 5.73 21.23 1.38
C SER A 419 5.11 20.42 2.53
N PRO A 420 5.82 19.40 3.04
CA PRO A 420 5.40 18.69 4.26
C PRO A 420 5.18 19.65 5.44
N ILE A 421 4.23 19.34 6.33
CA ILE A 421 4.02 20.10 7.58
C ILE A 421 4.69 19.41 8.77
N VAL A 422 4.46 18.09 8.93
CA VAL A 422 5.01 17.34 10.07
C VAL A 422 6.53 17.21 9.96
N GLY A 423 7.11 16.65 8.89
CA GLY A 423 8.56 16.76 8.67
C GLY A 423 9.43 16.13 9.77
N LEU A 424 8.90 15.15 10.51
CA LEU A 424 9.53 14.55 11.68
C LEU A 424 10.44 13.39 11.28
N ALA A 425 11.26 12.93 12.23
CA ALA A 425 12.23 11.88 11.95
C ALA A 425 11.58 10.57 11.45
N ARG A 426 10.32 10.33 11.80
CA ARG A 426 9.53 9.15 11.40
C ARG A 426 8.83 9.28 10.04
N SER A 427 8.71 10.51 9.52
CA SER A 427 7.85 10.85 8.39
C SER A 427 8.32 10.37 7.01
N PRO A 428 9.63 10.17 6.74
CA PRO A 428 10.05 9.80 5.38
C PRO A 428 9.47 8.47 4.90
N HIS A 429 9.10 8.42 3.63
CA HIS A 429 8.53 7.24 2.96
C HIS A 429 7.28 6.66 3.64
N TYR A 430 6.44 7.52 4.21
CA TYR A 430 5.28 7.12 5.01
C TYR A 430 4.23 6.34 4.21
N PHE A 431 3.85 5.15 4.68
CA PHE A 431 2.90 4.29 3.98
C PHE A 431 1.51 4.31 4.63
N HIS A 432 0.83 5.44 4.49
CA HIS A 432 -0.51 5.67 5.05
C HIS A 432 -1.54 6.03 3.97
N SER A 433 -1.29 5.61 2.73
CA SER A 433 -2.08 5.99 1.56
C SER A 433 -1.90 5.01 0.41
N GLY A 434 -2.71 5.09 -0.65
CA GLY A 434 -2.63 4.25 -1.85
C GLY A 434 -2.39 5.09 -3.12
N TYR A 435 -1.68 4.54 -4.10
CA TYR A 435 -1.40 5.20 -5.38
C TYR A 435 -1.41 4.23 -6.57
N ILE A 436 -0.74 3.07 -6.44
CA ILE A 436 -0.73 1.98 -7.44
C ILE A 436 -2.16 1.58 -7.79
N ASP A 437 -3.00 1.44 -6.76
CA ASP A 437 -4.41 1.10 -6.92
C ASP A 437 -5.18 2.16 -7.72
N LEU A 438 -4.90 3.45 -7.48
CA LEU A 438 -5.52 4.55 -8.21
C LEU A 438 -5.09 4.55 -9.68
N ILE A 439 -3.84 4.22 -9.98
CA ILE A 439 -3.37 4.07 -11.37
C ILE A 439 -4.08 2.90 -12.04
N LEU A 440 -4.10 1.72 -11.42
CA LEU A 440 -4.61 0.49 -12.05
C LEU A 440 -6.15 0.45 -12.11
N GLU A 441 -6.86 0.77 -11.03
CA GLU A 441 -8.32 0.77 -10.99
C GLU A 441 -8.94 2.07 -11.54
N GLY A 442 -8.24 3.20 -11.42
CA GLY A 442 -8.74 4.51 -11.88
C GLY A 442 -8.26 4.88 -13.27
N LEU A 443 -6.99 5.27 -13.41
CA LEU A 443 -6.43 5.76 -14.68
C LEU A 443 -6.53 4.70 -15.79
N VAL A 444 -6.00 3.50 -15.54
CA VAL A 444 -6.06 2.36 -16.47
C VAL A 444 -7.49 1.81 -16.54
N GLY A 445 -8.24 1.92 -15.45
CA GLY A 445 -9.67 1.60 -15.40
C GLY A 445 -9.98 0.12 -15.26
N ILE A 446 -9.08 -0.68 -14.68
CA ILE A 446 -9.35 -2.09 -14.40
C ILE A 446 -10.45 -2.16 -13.33
N ARG A 447 -11.59 -2.75 -13.65
CA ARG A 447 -12.73 -2.94 -12.74
C ARG A 447 -12.84 -4.43 -12.38
N PRO A 448 -12.28 -4.85 -11.22
CA PRO A 448 -12.29 -6.24 -10.82
C PRO A 448 -13.72 -6.78 -10.59
N ARG A 449 -13.96 -8.04 -10.97
CA ARG A 449 -15.27 -8.68 -10.89
C ARG A 449 -15.20 -10.06 -10.25
N ALA A 450 -16.32 -10.50 -9.69
CA ALA A 450 -16.44 -11.80 -9.05
C ALA A 450 -16.81 -12.93 -10.02
N ASP A 451 -17.15 -12.64 -11.27
CA ASP A 451 -17.38 -13.64 -12.32
C ASP A 451 -16.10 -13.86 -13.14
N GLY A 452 -16.14 -14.71 -14.18
CA GLY A 452 -14.99 -14.98 -15.04
C GLY A 452 -14.74 -13.91 -16.10
N ASN A 453 -15.01 -12.64 -15.79
CA ASN A 453 -14.83 -11.51 -16.70
C ASN A 453 -13.93 -10.46 -16.06
N LEU A 454 -13.25 -9.68 -16.91
CA LEU A 454 -12.61 -8.42 -16.56
C LEU A 454 -13.35 -7.30 -17.28
N GLU A 455 -13.56 -6.19 -16.58
CA GLU A 455 -14.10 -4.97 -17.13
C GLU A 455 -13.03 -3.87 -17.11
N VAL A 456 -12.95 -3.08 -18.17
CA VAL A 456 -11.97 -2.00 -18.35
C VAL A 456 -12.69 -0.74 -18.78
N HIS A 457 -12.53 0.33 -18.00
CA HIS A 457 -13.11 1.64 -18.29
C HIS A 457 -12.19 2.75 -17.75
N PRO A 458 -11.25 3.23 -18.58
CA PRO A 458 -10.22 4.20 -18.16
C PRO A 458 -10.79 5.56 -17.74
N THR A 459 -10.36 6.07 -16.59
CA THR A 459 -10.71 7.42 -16.10
C THR A 459 -9.62 8.42 -16.51
N ILE A 460 -9.50 8.69 -17.81
CA ILE A 460 -8.50 9.63 -18.35
C ILE A 460 -9.13 10.80 -19.10
N ASP A 461 -8.39 11.90 -19.20
CA ASP A 461 -8.70 13.02 -20.08
C ASP A 461 -7.74 13.05 -21.29
N LYS A 462 -7.87 14.08 -22.12
CA LYS A 462 -7.08 14.24 -23.36
C LYS A 462 -5.58 14.51 -23.12
N THR A 463 -5.15 14.78 -21.88
CA THR A 463 -3.73 15.02 -21.57
C THR A 463 -2.95 13.72 -21.47
N ILE A 464 -3.64 12.60 -21.20
CA ILE A 464 -3.09 11.26 -21.27
C ILE A 464 -3.27 10.73 -22.70
N THR A 465 -2.26 10.95 -23.54
CA THR A 465 -2.30 10.59 -24.97
C THR A 465 -1.94 9.12 -25.23
N TYR A 466 -1.23 8.49 -24.29
CA TYR A 466 -1.02 7.05 -24.28
C TYR A 466 -0.78 6.55 -22.85
N PHE A 467 -1.09 5.28 -22.62
CA PHE A 467 -0.58 4.50 -21.50
C PHE A 467 -0.51 3.02 -21.86
N ARG A 468 0.33 2.27 -21.16
CA ARG A 468 0.27 0.81 -21.12
C ARG A 468 0.52 0.32 -19.71
N ALA A 469 -0.36 -0.53 -19.21
CA ALA A 469 -0.17 -1.32 -18.01
C ALA A 469 -0.15 -2.80 -18.41
N GLU A 470 0.86 -3.55 -17.99
CA GLU A 470 0.96 -4.98 -18.32
C GLU A 470 1.51 -5.82 -17.18
N ARG A 471 1.44 -7.15 -17.34
CA ARG A 471 1.79 -8.13 -16.30
C ARG A 471 0.92 -7.99 -15.05
N ILE A 472 -0.31 -7.53 -15.24
CA ILE A 472 -1.33 -7.51 -14.20
C ILE A 472 -1.79 -8.95 -14.00
N LEU A 473 -1.63 -9.50 -12.80
CA LEU A 473 -2.13 -10.82 -12.48
C LEU A 473 -3.62 -10.72 -12.11
N TYR A 474 -4.50 -11.11 -13.02
CA TYR A 474 -5.95 -11.11 -12.81
C TYR A 474 -6.54 -12.52 -12.99
N HIS A 475 -7.15 -13.06 -11.94
CA HIS A 475 -7.72 -14.41 -11.91
C HIS A 475 -6.74 -15.49 -12.40
N GLY A 476 -5.45 -15.34 -12.08
CA GLY A 476 -4.37 -16.23 -12.50
C GLY A 476 -3.88 -16.05 -13.95
N ASN A 477 -4.33 -15.01 -14.65
CA ASN A 477 -3.91 -14.70 -16.02
C ASN A 477 -3.07 -13.42 -16.05
N ASP A 478 -2.17 -13.33 -17.03
CA ASP A 478 -1.48 -12.09 -17.34
C ASP A 478 -2.37 -11.19 -18.18
N VAL A 479 -2.66 -9.98 -17.70
CA VAL A 479 -3.44 -8.98 -18.40
C VAL A 479 -2.56 -7.79 -18.77
N ALA A 480 -2.82 -7.23 -19.96
CA ALA A 480 -2.34 -5.91 -20.34
C ALA A 480 -3.50 -5.03 -20.83
N VAL A 481 -3.43 -3.75 -20.51
CA VAL A 481 -4.36 -2.72 -20.97
C VAL A 481 -3.53 -1.58 -21.55
N GLN A 482 -3.87 -1.17 -22.76
CA GLN A 482 -3.17 -0.13 -23.50
C GLN A 482 -4.18 0.91 -24.02
N TRP A 483 -3.80 2.17 -23.95
CA TRP A 483 -4.41 3.26 -24.70
C TRP A 483 -3.31 3.97 -25.51
N ASP A 484 -3.56 4.24 -26.78
CA ASP A 484 -2.67 5.04 -27.62
C ASP A 484 -3.51 5.81 -28.65
N VAL A 485 -3.50 7.14 -28.61
CA VAL A 485 -4.38 7.96 -29.46
C VAL A 485 -4.16 7.69 -30.96
N ASP A 486 -2.92 7.51 -31.39
CA ASP A 486 -2.57 7.38 -32.81
C ASP A 486 -1.75 6.11 -33.13
N GLY A 487 -1.37 5.34 -32.10
CA GLY A 487 -0.59 4.13 -32.24
C GLY A 487 0.91 4.38 -32.38
N ALA A 488 1.38 5.63 -32.24
CA ALA A 488 2.79 5.96 -32.42
C ALA A 488 3.68 5.39 -31.31
N ARG A 489 3.15 5.16 -30.09
CA ARG A 489 3.93 4.65 -28.96
C ARG A 489 4.08 3.14 -29.02
N TYR A 490 2.97 2.42 -29.24
CA TYR A 490 2.93 0.96 -29.12
C TYR A 490 2.66 0.24 -30.45
N GLY A 491 2.54 0.96 -31.57
CA GLY A 491 2.27 0.40 -32.90
C GLY A 491 0.80 0.04 -33.15
N ARG A 492 -0.10 0.36 -32.20
CA ARG A 492 -1.54 0.14 -32.32
C ARG A 492 -2.32 1.24 -31.59
N ALA A 493 -3.19 1.93 -32.32
CA ALA A 493 -4.07 2.96 -31.79
C ALA A 493 -5.30 2.37 -31.07
N GLY A 494 -5.89 3.15 -30.18
CA GLY A 494 -7.11 2.81 -29.44
C GLY A 494 -6.85 2.17 -28.08
N LEU A 495 -7.95 1.80 -27.42
CA LEU A 495 -7.97 1.03 -26.19
C LEU A 495 -7.86 -0.46 -26.53
N VAL A 496 -6.92 -1.18 -25.94
CA VAL A 496 -6.65 -2.60 -26.23
C VAL A 496 -6.52 -3.35 -24.91
N VAL A 497 -7.18 -4.51 -24.82
CA VAL A 497 -7.08 -5.42 -23.68
C VAL A 497 -6.53 -6.77 -24.16
N GLU A 498 -5.43 -7.21 -23.55
CA GLU A 498 -4.76 -8.47 -23.81
C GLU A 498 -4.88 -9.40 -22.60
N VAL A 499 -5.06 -10.70 -22.87
CA VAL A 499 -5.07 -11.76 -21.85
C VAL A 499 -4.12 -12.86 -22.31
N ASN A 500 -3.06 -13.09 -21.55
CA ASN A 500 -1.94 -13.98 -21.84
C ASN A 500 -1.29 -13.70 -23.22
N GLY A 501 -1.10 -12.42 -23.54
CA GLY A 501 -0.50 -11.96 -24.79
C GLY A 501 -1.43 -12.02 -26.02
N GLU A 502 -2.69 -12.42 -25.84
CA GLU A 502 -3.70 -12.41 -26.90
C GLU A 502 -4.68 -11.25 -26.71
N VAL A 503 -4.89 -10.48 -27.77
CA VAL A 503 -5.88 -9.38 -27.78
C VAL A 503 -7.28 -9.97 -27.65
N LYS A 504 -8.03 -9.56 -26.63
CA LYS A 504 -9.41 -10.02 -26.36
C LYS A 504 -10.46 -8.96 -26.66
N ALA A 505 -10.12 -7.68 -26.56
CA ALA A 505 -10.97 -6.59 -26.99
C ALA A 505 -10.13 -5.39 -27.44
N GLU A 506 -10.69 -4.59 -28.34
CA GLU A 506 -10.13 -3.32 -28.77
C GLU A 506 -11.26 -2.32 -29.09
N SER A 507 -10.97 -1.03 -28.94
CA SER A 507 -11.84 0.06 -29.37
C SER A 507 -11.03 1.24 -29.87
N ALA A 508 -11.54 1.93 -30.89
CA ALA A 508 -10.93 3.17 -31.40
C ALA A 508 -11.10 4.36 -30.44
N SER A 509 -11.98 4.25 -29.44
CA SER A 509 -12.25 5.30 -28.46
C SER A 509 -12.17 4.74 -27.03
N LEU A 510 -12.09 5.64 -26.05
CA LEU A 510 -12.22 5.29 -24.64
C LEU A 510 -13.67 4.91 -24.36
N GLU A 511 -13.94 3.62 -24.30
CA GLU A 511 -15.23 3.07 -23.93
C GLU A 511 -15.07 1.90 -22.96
N ARG A 512 -16.16 1.50 -22.32
CA ARG A 512 -16.18 0.35 -21.42
C ARG A 512 -16.04 -0.95 -22.22
N LEU A 513 -15.01 -1.73 -21.92
CA LEU A 513 -14.76 -3.05 -22.50
C LEU A 513 -14.97 -4.13 -21.44
N VAL A 514 -15.55 -5.27 -21.84
CA VAL A 514 -15.70 -6.46 -20.99
C VAL A 514 -15.12 -7.65 -21.73
N VAL A 515 -14.16 -8.33 -21.11
CA VAL A 515 -13.47 -9.48 -21.70
C VAL A 515 -13.58 -10.71 -20.80
N PRO A 516 -13.81 -11.92 -21.35
CA PRO A 516 -13.73 -13.15 -20.59
C PRO A 516 -12.29 -13.40 -20.09
N VAL A 517 -12.13 -13.59 -18.79
CA VAL A 517 -10.87 -14.00 -18.16
C VAL A 517 -11.16 -15.18 -17.24
N PRO A 518 -11.11 -16.42 -17.77
CA PRO A 518 -11.41 -17.60 -16.96
C PRO A 518 -10.35 -17.79 -15.86
N ARG A 519 -10.81 -18.16 -14.66
CA ARG A 519 -9.94 -18.39 -13.51
C ARG A 519 -8.89 -19.47 -13.77
N ARG A 520 -7.66 -19.18 -13.35
CA ARG A 520 -6.52 -20.10 -13.33
C ARG A 520 -5.84 -20.04 -11.97
N ALA A 521 -5.05 -21.06 -11.66
CA ALA A 521 -4.17 -21.00 -10.51
C ALA A 521 -3.13 -19.88 -10.74
N PRO A 522 -2.92 -18.99 -9.76
CA PRO A 522 -1.87 -17.98 -9.86
C PRO A 522 -0.48 -18.64 -9.89
N PRO A 523 0.53 -17.94 -10.43
CA PRO A 523 1.91 -18.44 -10.43
C PRO A 523 2.40 -18.69 -9.01
N ALA A 524 3.17 -19.78 -8.84
CA ALA A 524 3.79 -20.10 -7.56
C ALA A 524 5.06 -19.26 -7.34
N PHE A 525 5.22 -18.74 -6.12
CA PHE A 525 6.44 -18.07 -5.67
C PHE A 525 7.12 -18.91 -4.59
N GLU A 526 8.45 -18.89 -4.57
CA GLU A 526 9.19 -19.43 -3.42
C GLU A 526 8.89 -18.60 -2.17
N SER A 527 8.42 -19.28 -1.13
CA SER A 527 8.09 -18.68 0.17
C SER A 527 8.89 -19.35 1.29
N PRO A 528 10.23 -19.22 1.28
CA PRO A 528 11.06 -19.73 2.36
C PRO A 528 10.73 -18.97 3.66
N ILE A 529 10.80 -19.65 4.80
CA ILE A 529 10.60 -19.03 6.12
C ILE A 529 11.98 -18.78 6.73
N PRO A 530 12.36 -17.51 7.02
CA PRO A 530 13.64 -17.26 7.67
C PRO A 530 13.60 -17.75 9.11
N VAL A 531 14.69 -18.39 9.52
CA VAL A 531 14.88 -18.83 10.91
C VAL A 531 15.61 -17.77 11.75
N SER A 532 16.13 -16.72 11.12
CA SER A 532 16.94 -15.68 11.76
C SER A 532 16.19 -14.46 12.26
N VAL A 533 14.89 -14.31 11.94
CA VAL A 533 14.10 -13.13 12.31
C VAL A 533 13.88 -13.08 13.82
N GLN A 534 14.26 -11.96 14.43
CA GLN A 534 14.00 -11.61 15.82
C GLN A 534 13.08 -10.38 15.85
N LEU A 535 11.85 -10.49 16.34
CA LEU A 535 10.88 -9.40 16.24
C LEU A 535 11.07 -8.27 17.25
N GLN A 536 11.61 -8.60 18.42
CA GLN A 536 11.97 -7.63 19.46
C GLN A 536 13.34 -7.96 20.04
N ALA A 537 14.16 -6.93 20.24
CA ALA A 537 15.50 -7.05 20.79
C ALA A 537 15.57 -7.74 22.17
N ASN A 538 14.48 -7.72 22.95
CA ASN A 538 14.41 -8.35 24.27
C ASN A 538 13.96 -9.82 24.23
N THR A 539 13.58 -10.36 23.07
CA THR A 539 13.34 -11.80 22.93
C THR A 539 14.69 -12.54 22.93
N PRO A 540 14.81 -13.72 23.55
CA PRO A 540 16.13 -14.33 23.75
C PRO A 540 16.72 -14.93 22.47
N TRP A 541 15.89 -15.35 21.52
CA TRP A 541 16.31 -16.11 20.33
C TRP A 541 15.39 -15.85 19.12
N PRO A 542 15.90 -15.98 17.89
CA PRO A 542 17.33 -15.93 17.56
C PRO A 542 17.93 -14.59 18.00
N LYS A 543 19.25 -14.52 18.20
CA LYS A 543 19.90 -13.26 18.60
C LYS A 543 21.13 -12.96 17.75
N GLY A 544 21.32 -11.68 17.46
CA GLY A 544 22.49 -11.14 16.77
C GLY A 544 23.62 -10.78 17.73
N SER A 545 24.85 -11.00 17.30
CA SER A 545 26.06 -10.46 17.93
C SER A 545 27.11 -10.12 16.87
N VAL A 546 28.08 -9.28 17.21
CA VAL A 546 29.06 -8.75 16.26
C VAL A 546 30.46 -8.81 16.83
N SER A 547 31.47 -8.76 15.94
CA SER A 547 32.89 -8.81 16.32
C SER A 547 33.35 -7.62 17.15
N GLU A 548 32.68 -6.49 17.02
CA GLU A 548 33.08 -5.23 17.65
C GLU A 548 32.50 -5.10 19.07
N PRO A 549 33.32 -4.69 20.05
CA PRO A 549 32.84 -4.42 21.40
C PRO A 549 31.99 -3.14 21.46
N ASN A 550 31.14 -3.02 22.49
CA ASN A 550 30.39 -1.81 22.84
C ASN A 550 29.48 -1.25 21.73
N GLN A 551 28.92 -2.11 20.89
CA GLN A 551 28.01 -1.73 19.81
C GLN A 551 26.59 -1.44 20.34
N ASN A 552 25.84 -0.61 19.60
CA ASN A 552 24.45 -0.32 19.94
C ASN A 552 23.58 -1.57 19.69
N ALA A 553 23.04 -2.16 20.77
CA ALA A 553 22.25 -3.38 20.71
C ALA A 553 21.00 -3.26 19.80
N ALA A 554 20.36 -2.08 19.73
CA ALA A 554 19.23 -1.87 18.83
C ALA A 554 19.65 -1.93 17.36
N LYS A 555 20.80 -1.36 17.00
CA LYS A 555 21.32 -1.41 15.62
C LYS A 555 21.82 -2.80 15.24
N VAL A 556 22.39 -3.55 16.18
CA VAL A 556 22.70 -4.98 15.98
C VAL A 556 21.42 -5.77 15.71
N HIS A 557 20.37 -5.54 16.49
CA HIS A 557 19.06 -6.18 16.30
C HIS A 557 18.40 -5.82 14.96
N SER A 558 18.50 -4.57 14.51
CA SER A 558 17.97 -4.12 13.22
C SER A 558 18.41 -4.96 12.01
N ALA A 559 19.59 -5.60 12.07
CA ALA A 559 20.08 -6.45 10.99
C ALA A 559 19.38 -7.83 10.89
N ILE A 560 18.42 -8.12 11.78
CA ILE A 560 17.67 -9.40 11.82
C ILE A 560 16.20 -9.18 12.21
N ASP A 561 15.66 -7.98 12.02
CA ASP A 561 14.34 -7.59 12.53
C ASP A 561 13.18 -7.82 11.54
N GLY A 562 13.51 -8.39 10.38
CA GLY A 562 12.59 -8.74 9.31
C GLY A 562 12.34 -7.62 8.31
N ARG A 563 13.05 -6.48 8.38
CA ARG A 563 12.84 -5.32 7.51
C ARG A 563 14.01 -5.05 6.58
N ILE A 564 13.72 -4.53 5.39
CA ILE A 564 14.75 -4.20 4.39
C ILE A 564 14.37 -2.91 3.67
N TRP A 565 15.23 -1.90 3.76
CA TRP A 565 15.17 -0.70 2.91
C TRP A 565 16.54 -0.06 2.75
N PHE A 566 16.65 0.83 1.76
CA PHE A 566 17.91 1.48 1.37
C PHE A 566 17.77 3.01 1.23
N PHE A 567 16.83 3.61 1.96
CA PHE A 567 16.63 5.06 1.99
C PHE A 567 17.64 5.75 2.92
N PRO A 568 18.46 6.71 2.45
CA PRO A 568 19.42 7.43 3.29
C PRO A 568 18.74 8.27 4.38
N GLU A 569 17.49 8.70 4.16
CA GLU A 569 16.70 9.53 5.07
C GLU A 569 16.38 8.80 6.38
N LEU A 570 16.36 7.47 6.35
CA LEU A 570 16.05 6.58 7.49
C LEU A 570 17.07 5.44 7.58
N PRO A 571 18.27 5.64 8.14
CA PRO A 571 19.30 4.58 8.22
C PRO A 571 18.91 3.32 9.02
N HIS A 572 18.86 2.15 8.36
CA HIS A 572 18.56 0.84 8.96
C HIS A 572 19.74 -0.13 8.98
N GLY A 573 19.79 -0.98 10.00
CA GLY A 573 20.79 -2.04 10.14
C GLY A 573 21.98 -1.70 11.04
N TRP A 574 23.02 -2.55 10.97
CA TRP A 574 24.24 -2.43 11.75
C TRP A 574 25.42 -1.94 10.91
N ASP A 575 26.16 -0.97 11.43
CA ASP A 575 27.32 -0.37 10.78
C ASP A 575 28.62 -0.89 11.36
N THR A 576 29.57 -1.21 10.49
CA THR A 576 30.94 -1.50 10.91
C THR A 576 31.75 -0.22 11.14
N PRO A 577 32.88 -0.31 11.87
CA PRO A 577 33.98 0.65 11.73
C PRO A 577 34.48 0.71 10.28
N THR A 578 35.27 1.75 9.98
CA THR A 578 35.96 1.87 8.70
C THR A 578 36.94 0.71 8.50
N GLY A 579 36.91 0.12 7.30
CA GLY A 579 37.82 -0.95 6.90
C GLY A 579 39.28 -0.51 6.92
N ALA A 580 40.13 -1.35 7.51
CA ALA A 580 41.58 -1.21 7.58
C ALA A 580 42.28 -2.57 7.36
N GLY A 581 41.67 -3.44 6.53
CA GLY A 581 42.19 -4.75 6.17
C GLY A 581 41.75 -5.93 7.05
N GLN A 582 40.98 -5.69 8.12
CA GLN A 582 40.48 -6.72 9.03
C GLN A 582 39.17 -7.37 8.57
N GLU A 583 38.98 -8.64 8.94
CA GLU A 583 37.68 -9.31 8.84
C GLU A 583 36.82 -8.95 10.05
N LEU A 584 35.53 -8.70 9.79
CA LEU A 584 34.50 -8.49 10.78
C LEU A 584 33.44 -9.57 10.64
N TRP A 585 32.61 -9.72 11.67
CA TRP A 585 31.53 -10.70 11.60
C TRP A 585 30.25 -10.26 12.28
N TYR A 586 29.15 -10.77 11.76
CA TYR A 586 27.83 -10.79 12.38
C TYR A 586 27.44 -12.25 12.61
N GLN A 587 27.03 -12.61 13.83
CA GLN A 587 26.67 -13.96 14.22
C GLN A 587 25.23 -14.02 14.70
N LEU A 588 24.52 -15.02 14.19
CA LEU A 588 23.25 -15.50 14.68
C LEU A 588 23.48 -16.66 15.65
N ASP A 589 22.92 -16.55 16.84
CA ASP A 589 22.80 -17.68 17.76
C ASP A 589 21.33 -18.14 17.87
N PHE A 590 21.15 -19.45 17.91
CA PHE A 590 19.86 -20.11 18.10
C PHE A 590 19.81 -20.86 19.43
N GLU A 591 18.62 -20.97 20.02
CA GLU A 591 18.41 -21.76 21.25
C GLU A 591 18.77 -23.24 21.04
N ASN A 592 18.25 -23.80 19.94
CA ASN A 592 18.37 -25.19 19.56
C ASN A 592 19.12 -25.32 18.23
N PRO A 593 19.73 -26.48 17.93
CA PRO A 593 20.30 -26.71 16.61
C PRO A 593 19.24 -26.48 15.52
N THR A 594 19.49 -25.51 14.65
CA THR A 594 18.60 -25.11 13.56
C THR A 594 19.24 -25.49 12.24
N SER A 595 18.48 -26.19 11.38
CA SER A 595 18.92 -26.48 10.02
C SER A 595 19.02 -25.19 9.22
N THR A 596 20.13 -24.99 8.52
CA THR A 596 20.33 -23.85 7.63
C THR A 596 21.07 -24.27 6.36
N SER A 597 20.68 -23.74 5.21
CA SER A 597 21.27 -24.07 3.91
C SER A 597 21.40 -22.88 2.95
N ARG A 598 20.79 -21.74 3.25
CA ARG A 598 20.90 -20.53 2.41
C ARG A 598 20.71 -19.25 3.21
N ALA A 599 21.19 -18.14 2.64
CA ALA A 599 20.99 -16.81 3.17
C ALA A 599 20.71 -15.77 2.09
N GLU A 600 19.95 -14.76 2.48
CA GLU A 600 19.75 -13.50 1.77
C GLU A 600 20.37 -12.39 2.64
N ILE A 601 21.30 -11.64 2.06
CA ILE A 601 22.10 -10.65 2.78
C ILE A 601 21.94 -9.29 2.10
N ALA A 602 21.45 -8.30 2.84
CA ALA A 602 21.25 -6.94 2.33
C ALA A 602 22.37 -6.02 2.83
N PHE A 603 23.17 -5.50 1.90
CA PHE A 603 24.21 -4.50 2.18
C PHE A 603 23.79 -3.14 1.65
N TYR A 604 24.01 -2.09 2.44
CA TYR A 604 23.77 -0.71 2.01
C TYR A 604 25.02 -0.08 1.39
N LYS A 605 24.79 0.83 0.44
CA LYS A 605 25.82 1.66 -0.19
C LYS A 605 25.38 3.10 -0.29
N ASP A 606 26.28 3.97 0.12
CA ASP A 606 26.23 5.41 -0.07
C ASP A 606 27.66 5.93 -0.11
N ALA A 607 28.09 6.39 -1.29
CA ALA A 607 29.45 6.88 -1.48
C ALA A 607 29.71 8.20 -0.73
N GLY A 608 28.67 9.02 -0.50
CA GLY A 608 28.78 10.27 0.24
C GLY A 608 28.99 10.05 1.73
N GLU A 609 28.42 8.97 2.28
CA GLU A 609 28.58 8.58 3.69
C GLU A 609 29.70 7.55 3.95
N GLY A 610 30.38 7.09 2.89
CA GLY A 610 31.48 6.12 2.96
C GLY A 610 31.02 4.69 3.26
N PHE A 611 29.87 4.29 2.74
CA PHE A 611 29.34 2.92 2.82
C PHE A 611 29.44 2.20 1.47
N ASP A 612 29.89 0.95 1.49
CA ASP A 612 29.88 0.07 0.32
C ASP A 612 29.64 -1.40 0.72
N ALA A 613 29.31 -2.25 -0.25
CA ALA A 613 29.31 -3.69 -0.06
C ALA A 613 30.75 -4.19 0.26
N PRO A 614 30.89 -5.28 1.03
CA PRO A 614 32.21 -5.79 1.42
C PRO A 614 33.05 -6.25 0.21
N GLU A 615 34.37 -6.23 0.36
CA GLU A 615 35.33 -6.77 -0.63
C GLU A 615 35.13 -8.28 -0.82
N SER A 616 34.86 -8.98 0.28
CA SER A 616 34.58 -10.41 0.30
C SER A 616 33.70 -10.76 1.50
N TYR A 617 32.96 -11.87 1.38
CA TYR A 617 32.17 -12.42 2.48
C TYR A 617 32.12 -13.94 2.39
N ARG A 618 31.84 -14.60 3.51
CA ARG A 618 31.59 -16.04 3.61
C ARG A 618 30.68 -16.35 4.80
N VAL A 619 30.08 -17.53 4.78
CA VAL A 619 29.25 -18.04 5.88
C VAL A 619 30.02 -19.13 6.61
N GLN A 620 30.02 -19.05 7.93
CA GLN A 620 30.53 -20.08 8.83
C GLN A 620 29.38 -20.71 9.62
N VAL A 621 29.43 -22.02 9.81
CA VAL A 621 28.45 -22.80 10.58
C VAL A 621 29.21 -23.75 11.52
N SER A 622 28.55 -24.21 12.58
CA SER A 622 29.15 -25.09 13.59
C SER A 622 28.44 -26.44 13.64
N SER A 623 28.99 -27.47 13.01
CA SER A 623 28.45 -28.85 13.08
C SER A 623 28.97 -29.65 14.29
N THR A 624 30.09 -29.22 14.89
CA THR A 624 30.79 -29.93 15.99
C THR A 624 31.05 -29.04 17.21
N GLY A 625 30.46 -27.85 17.28
CA GLY A 625 30.71 -26.87 18.35
C GLY A 625 31.84 -25.87 18.04
N THR A 626 32.55 -26.03 16.93
CA THR A 626 33.53 -25.06 16.41
C THR A 626 33.04 -24.49 15.09
N LEU A 627 33.06 -23.16 14.94
CA LEU A 627 32.72 -22.49 13.69
C LEU A 627 33.78 -22.75 12.63
N ALA A 628 33.34 -23.17 11.45
CA ALA A 628 34.15 -23.34 10.25
C ALA A 628 33.37 -22.86 9.02
N ASP A 629 34.07 -22.59 7.92
CA ASP A 629 33.44 -22.20 6.67
C ASP A 629 32.44 -23.28 6.20
N ALA A 630 31.28 -22.83 5.73
CA ALA A 630 30.19 -23.74 5.38
C ALA A 630 30.58 -24.67 4.21
N SER A 631 30.32 -25.96 4.37
CA SER A 631 30.65 -26.98 3.37
C SER A 631 29.78 -26.83 2.12
N GLY A 632 30.39 -26.96 0.94
CA GLY A 632 29.68 -26.86 -0.34
C GLY A 632 29.12 -25.47 -0.65
N ALA A 633 29.65 -24.42 0.01
CA ALA A 633 29.11 -23.08 -0.13
C ALA A 633 29.26 -22.51 -1.54
N LYS A 634 28.22 -21.81 -2.00
CA LYS A 634 28.15 -21.02 -3.22
C LYS A 634 27.79 -19.60 -2.84
N TYR A 635 28.64 -18.65 -3.22
CA TYR A 635 28.48 -17.23 -2.92
C TYR A 635 28.18 -16.45 -4.20
N GLY A 636 27.07 -15.71 -4.21
CA GLY A 636 26.81 -14.70 -5.24
C GLY A 636 27.76 -13.52 -5.08
N ALA A 637 27.89 -12.70 -6.13
CA ALA A 637 28.56 -11.42 -6.00
C ALA A 637 27.84 -10.54 -4.96
N ALA A 638 28.60 -9.78 -4.16
CA ALA A 638 27.99 -8.86 -3.21
C ALA A 638 27.23 -7.75 -3.96
N VAL A 639 25.94 -7.64 -3.68
CA VAL A 639 25.02 -6.66 -4.28
C VAL A 639 24.77 -5.55 -3.25
N ALA A 640 25.22 -4.35 -3.56
CA ALA A 640 24.94 -3.15 -2.79
C ALA A 640 23.54 -2.61 -3.12
N ASN A 641 22.78 -2.18 -2.11
CA ASN A 641 21.38 -1.73 -2.23
C ASN A 641 20.51 -2.76 -2.98
N GLY A 642 20.72 -4.04 -2.65
CA GLY A 642 20.01 -5.18 -3.20
C GLY A 642 20.25 -6.44 -2.37
N ILE A 643 19.85 -7.60 -2.88
CA ILE A 643 19.96 -8.87 -2.15
C ILE A 643 21.13 -9.72 -2.66
N THR A 644 22.06 -10.02 -1.77
CA THR A 644 23.17 -10.94 -2.00
C THR A 644 22.76 -12.35 -1.57
N GLY A 645 22.79 -13.30 -2.50
CA GLY A 645 22.45 -14.70 -2.23
C GLY A 645 23.66 -15.56 -1.87
N ALA A 646 23.50 -16.42 -0.86
CA ALA A 646 24.46 -17.46 -0.52
C ALA A 646 23.74 -18.79 -0.23
N SER A 647 24.36 -19.92 -0.55
CA SER A 647 23.84 -21.26 -0.25
C SER A 647 24.96 -22.21 0.14
N TRP A 648 24.66 -23.26 0.90
CA TRP A 648 25.61 -24.28 1.37
C TRP A 648 24.90 -25.59 1.65
N ASN A 649 25.66 -26.66 1.93
CA ASN A 649 25.07 -27.94 2.33
C ASN A 649 24.33 -27.79 3.66
N SER A 650 23.07 -28.21 3.70
CA SER A 650 22.22 -28.11 4.89
C SER A 650 22.94 -28.61 6.15
N THR A 651 23.04 -27.74 7.15
CA THR A 651 23.77 -28.00 8.40
C THR A 651 22.93 -27.56 9.58
N ALA A 652 22.70 -28.48 10.53
CA ALA A 652 22.07 -28.16 11.80
C ALA A 652 23.12 -27.59 12.77
N SER A 653 22.91 -26.34 13.20
CA SER A 653 23.84 -25.65 14.10
C SER A 653 23.11 -24.71 15.05
N LYS A 654 23.70 -24.42 16.20
CA LYS A 654 23.27 -23.32 17.06
C LYS A 654 23.82 -21.97 16.62
N GLN A 655 24.74 -21.94 15.66
CA GLN A 655 25.46 -20.72 15.27
C GLN A 655 25.62 -20.64 13.75
N VAL A 656 25.29 -19.48 13.19
CA VAL A 656 25.59 -19.11 11.82
C VAL A 656 26.26 -17.75 11.84
N ARG A 657 27.42 -17.63 11.20
CA ARG A 657 28.20 -16.39 11.21
C ARG A 657 28.49 -15.93 9.79
N LEU A 658 28.09 -14.70 9.48
CA LEU A 658 28.52 -13.98 8.30
C LEU A 658 29.87 -13.31 8.61
N VAL A 659 30.94 -13.74 7.94
CA VAL A 659 32.26 -13.11 8.03
C VAL A 659 32.48 -12.31 6.75
N PHE A 660 32.91 -11.07 6.87
CA PHE A 660 33.12 -10.20 5.72
C PHE A 660 34.24 -9.19 5.96
N LYS A 661 34.79 -8.67 4.88
CA LYS A 661 35.89 -7.71 4.90
C LYS A 661 35.42 -6.40 4.25
N PRO A 662 35.24 -5.31 5.01
CA PRO A 662 35.03 -3.99 4.44
C PRO A 662 36.19 -3.60 3.52
N LYS A 663 35.90 -2.84 2.45
CA LYS A 663 36.95 -2.25 1.60
C LYS A 663 37.75 -1.24 2.42
N ASP A 664 39.03 -1.08 2.11
CA ASP A 664 39.90 -0.12 2.81
C ASP A 664 39.31 1.30 2.72
N GLY A 665 39.18 1.96 3.87
CA GLY A 665 38.57 3.29 3.95
C GLY A 665 37.05 3.35 3.84
N GLN A 666 36.34 2.22 3.72
CA GLN A 666 34.86 2.17 3.64
C GLN A 666 34.27 1.43 4.85
N LYS A 667 33.05 1.81 5.24
CA LYS A 667 32.21 1.05 6.18
C LYS A 667 31.32 0.09 5.41
N VAL A 668 30.85 -0.95 6.08
CA VAL A 668 29.75 -1.82 5.62
C VAL A 668 28.57 -1.60 6.55
N ARG A 669 27.38 -1.41 5.97
CA ARG A 669 26.11 -1.47 6.70
C ARG A 669 25.38 -2.74 6.30
N LEU A 670 25.17 -3.61 7.28
CA LEU A 670 24.36 -4.82 7.16
C LEU A 670 22.92 -4.45 7.49
N VAL A 671 22.09 -4.32 6.46
CA VAL A 671 20.67 -3.93 6.59
C VAL A 671 19.86 -5.09 7.14
N GLU A 672 20.08 -6.30 6.62
CA GLU A 672 19.37 -7.51 7.05
C GLU A 672 20.19 -8.76 6.70
N PHE A 673 20.17 -9.76 7.58
CA PHE A 673 20.74 -11.08 7.40
C PHE A 673 19.69 -12.18 7.62
N LYS A 674 19.02 -12.57 6.53
CA LYS A 674 18.05 -13.67 6.54
C LYS A 674 18.74 -15.00 6.28
N VAL A 675 18.49 -15.99 7.14
CA VAL A 675 18.97 -17.36 7.00
C VAL A 675 17.78 -18.31 6.95
N PHE A 676 17.85 -19.32 6.09
CA PHE A 676 16.77 -20.27 5.82
C PHE A 676 17.27 -21.72 5.88
N ALA A 677 16.35 -22.64 6.14
CA ALA A 677 16.60 -24.07 6.33
C ALA A 677 17.14 -24.80 5.08
#